data_AF-A0A5R8M0W7-F1
#
_entry.id   AF-A0A5R8M0W7-F1
#
_cell.length_a   1.000
_cell.length_b   1.000
_cell.length_c   1.000
_cell.angle_alpha   90.00
_cell.angle_beta   90.00
_cell.angle_gamma   90.00
#
_symmetry.space_group_name_H-M   'P 1'
#
loop_
_entity.id
_entity.type
_entity.pdbx_description
1 polymer ?
#
loop_
_entity_poly.entity_id
_entity_poly.type
_entity_poly.pdbx_seq_one_letter_code
_entity_poly.pdbx_strand_id
1 'polypeptide(L)'
;MRLYFISFMSFLLSLNMFAQDVKVNGIIIDESGSEVPFASVIFSSKNDSTITYGTLGLEDGSFSLILKKDEYIVEVSVVGLVSKSFNYNLKGNGDSIDLGKLSIQSETQLDEVVVRNTTSAVKLGLDKKEYDVSKDLLSKGGTLADVMQNVPSVQIDGSGNLSLRGNANVLILLDGKPSGFASSAEFLRSIPASSIAKVEVITNPSAKFTAEGAAGIINVILKKGTVRKLNGSAEIFTGYRFNIGSNVNLNGAAKTGSWYANTGIGYSEPLGKSWISLDDFISEPDSTEQNSERLRKQLYVLLNVGGDKNLGEKQTLSGSVTYRKVVANNENTTDYEDFNNRTLTSIINRFEEEDQKGSFFQGRTDYNIRLDTLGQKFEVGFNAEFSRNNDDAQILENRVFPELNNNGLDITFNEENRRQYLVSADYTLPFQKESKLELGYLSTLGSTRNDYGVRTEADMGFVDIPEFTNNTEYRENVHAFYGQYTGSWNKLSFKLGLRSETTDILIKAMATDYQEGKNYTDIFPSAFLNYKLKGDATFNLSLSRRIGRPYYKLVVPFSSYTDRRNIFVGNPDINPRYISSAELAYSGKILEKFQIIPTLYIRDTKNEMEFFVERRNVTVGSETREVFASTIANIGNYTAYGLELGIVHKPTNWWDIYLETTFNGFKQVGNVRGASFNGEGLLFYGRFNHTINLFKSMKLQWQNNYRGPIETGQYRRKGIYYMNLGLSNSLFNDRYTLTVNYSDVLNSNKRIVTTYGNGFIRELTLQNRVPQLNLSLSYRFDSKSKVKEGLQYDDVKIIN
;
A
#
# COMPACT_ATOMS: atom_id res chain seq x y z
N MET A 1 -31.54 42.89 -72.34
CA MET A 1 -30.36 42.62 -71.48
C MET A 1 -29.92 43.84 -70.65
N ARG A 2 -30.83 44.75 -70.27
CA ARG A 2 -30.54 45.93 -69.42
C ARG A 2 -31.30 45.95 -68.07
N LEU A 3 -32.25 45.03 -67.85
CA LEU A 3 -33.02 44.95 -66.61
C LEU A 3 -32.39 44.07 -65.51
N TYR A 4 -31.48 43.15 -65.84
CA TYR A 4 -30.83 42.29 -64.85
C TYR A 4 -29.57 42.90 -64.21
N PHE A 5 -29.03 43.98 -64.79
CA PHE A 5 -27.86 44.67 -64.22
C PHE A 5 -28.23 45.66 -63.10
N ILE A 6 -29.49 46.14 -63.09
CA ILE A 6 -29.99 47.07 -62.06
C ILE A 6 -30.39 46.30 -60.79
N SER A 7 -30.86 45.05 -60.91
CA SER A 7 -31.21 44.21 -59.75
C SER A 7 -29.99 43.65 -59.00
N PHE A 8 -28.82 43.58 -59.62
CA PHE A 8 -27.57 43.17 -58.95
C PHE A 8 -26.88 44.34 -58.24
N MET A 9 -27.14 45.59 -58.66
CA MET A 9 -26.60 46.79 -58.02
C MET A 9 -27.40 47.24 -56.79
N SER A 10 -28.68 46.86 -56.67
CA SER A 10 -29.51 47.15 -55.49
C SER A 10 -29.31 46.21 -54.30
N PHE A 11 -28.57 45.10 -54.45
CA PHE A 11 -28.22 44.21 -53.33
C PHE A 11 -26.88 44.58 -52.64
N LEU A 12 -26.18 45.60 -53.15
CA LEU A 12 -24.90 46.09 -52.61
C LEU A 12 -25.03 47.37 -51.76
N LEU A 13 -26.26 47.80 -51.45
CA LEU A 13 -26.57 48.92 -50.55
C LEU A 13 -27.27 48.41 -49.27
N SER A 14 -26.68 47.41 -48.62
CA SER A 14 -26.91 47.22 -47.19
C SER A 14 -26.05 48.24 -46.45
N LEU A 15 -26.69 49.31 -45.97
CA LEU A 15 -26.10 50.24 -45.02
C LEU A 15 -25.48 49.46 -43.85
N ASN A 16 -24.16 49.47 -43.75
CA ASN A 16 -23.49 49.13 -42.51
C ASN A 16 -23.89 50.19 -41.50
N MET A 17 -24.89 49.91 -40.67
CA MET A 17 -25.02 50.58 -39.39
C MET A 17 -23.76 50.24 -38.60
N PHE A 18 -22.85 51.20 -38.50
CA PHE A 18 -21.77 51.13 -37.52
C PHE A 18 -22.44 51.01 -36.14
N ALA A 19 -22.38 49.82 -35.55
CA ALA A 19 -22.57 49.68 -34.12
C ALA A 19 -21.50 50.57 -33.49
N GLN A 20 -21.92 51.62 -32.79
CA GLN A 20 -21.00 52.52 -32.13
C GLN A 20 -20.40 51.76 -30.95
N ASP A 21 -19.11 51.47 -31.05
CA ASP A 21 -18.33 50.96 -29.94
C ASP A 21 -18.07 52.11 -28.96
N VAL A 22 -17.98 51.78 -27.67
CA VAL A 22 -17.69 52.72 -26.58
C VAL A 22 -16.53 52.17 -25.78
N LYS A 23 -15.55 53.03 -25.52
CA LYS A 23 -14.46 52.71 -24.59
C LYS A 23 -14.95 52.88 -23.16
N VAL A 24 -14.84 51.84 -22.35
CA VAL A 24 -15.22 51.85 -20.94
C VAL A 24 -13.97 51.70 -20.09
N ASN A 25 -13.78 52.62 -19.13
CA ASN A 25 -12.70 52.58 -18.15
C ASN A 25 -13.26 52.52 -16.72
N GLY A 26 -12.46 52.09 -15.76
CA GLY A 26 -12.79 52.16 -14.34
C GLY A 26 -11.62 51.67 -13.47
N ILE A 27 -11.76 51.79 -12.15
CA ILE A 27 -10.79 51.32 -11.16
C ILE A 27 -11.51 50.44 -10.14
N ILE A 28 -10.90 49.32 -9.76
CA ILE A 28 -11.47 48.38 -8.79
C ILE A 28 -10.80 48.60 -7.45
N ILE A 29 -11.61 48.83 -6.42
CA ILE A 29 -11.15 49.08 -5.05
C ILE A 29 -11.85 48.12 -4.09
N ASP A 30 -11.30 47.95 -2.90
CA ASP A 30 -12.00 47.30 -1.80
C ASP A 30 -12.82 48.31 -0.96
N GLU A 31 -13.51 47.83 0.07
CA GLU A 31 -14.26 48.68 1.02
C GLU A 31 -13.35 49.59 1.86
N SER A 32 -12.05 49.28 1.97
CA SER A 32 -11.06 50.15 2.63
C SER A 32 -10.52 51.25 1.72
N GLY A 33 -10.90 51.24 0.44
CA GLY A 33 -10.44 52.18 -0.58
C GLY A 33 -9.09 51.81 -1.20
N SER A 34 -8.56 50.63 -0.91
CA SER A 34 -7.32 50.11 -1.49
C SER A 34 -7.57 49.53 -2.88
N GLU A 35 -6.64 49.74 -3.81
CA GLU A 35 -6.71 49.22 -5.19
C GLU A 35 -6.65 47.69 -5.20
N VAL A 36 -7.49 47.05 -6.01
CA VAL A 36 -7.53 45.60 -6.13
C VAL A 36 -6.94 45.16 -7.48
N PRO A 37 -5.71 44.63 -7.49
CA PRO A 37 -5.01 44.29 -8.73
C PRO A 37 -5.59 43.02 -9.37
N PHE A 38 -5.48 42.93 -10.70
CA PHE A 38 -5.77 41.71 -11.49
C PHE A 38 -7.19 41.15 -11.36
N ALA A 39 -8.16 42.01 -11.03
CA ALA A 39 -9.55 41.63 -10.97
C ALA A 39 -10.14 41.35 -12.37
N SER A 40 -10.90 40.28 -12.51
CA SER A 40 -11.62 39.96 -13.74
C SER A 40 -12.90 40.76 -13.82
N VAL A 41 -13.05 41.56 -14.87
CA VAL A 41 -14.26 42.37 -15.15
C VAL A 41 -14.95 41.81 -16.37
N ILE A 42 -16.16 41.29 -16.19
CA ILE A 42 -16.97 40.68 -17.24
C ILE A 42 -18.23 41.51 -17.45
N PHE A 43 -18.47 41.94 -18.68
CA PHE A 43 -19.66 42.64 -19.13
C PHE A 43 -20.56 41.66 -19.89
N SER A 44 -21.73 41.36 -19.34
CA SER A 44 -22.76 40.53 -19.98
C SER A 44 -23.93 41.39 -20.42
N SER A 45 -24.33 41.34 -21.70
CA SER A 45 -25.50 42.10 -22.16
C SER A 45 -26.77 41.62 -21.44
N LYS A 46 -27.61 42.57 -21.00
CA LYS A 46 -28.93 42.27 -20.44
C LYS A 46 -29.93 41.75 -21.48
N ASN A 47 -29.73 42.08 -22.76
CA ASN A 47 -30.64 41.73 -23.83
C ASN A 47 -30.28 40.37 -24.46
N ASP A 48 -29.01 39.96 -24.37
CA ASP A 48 -28.53 38.67 -24.85
C ASP A 48 -27.36 38.16 -23.96
N SER A 49 -27.65 37.17 -23.11
CA SER A 49 -26.66 36.59 -22.20
C SER A 49 -25.54 35.81 -22.91
N THR A 50 -25.63 35.60 -24.23
CA THR A 50 -24.54 35.00 -25.02
C THR A 50 -23.46 36.01 -25.42
N ILE A 51 -23.74 37.31 -25.30
CA ILE A 51 -22.80 38.39 -25.60
C ILE A 51 -22.09 38.79 -24.31
N THR A 52 -20.86 38.31 -24.15
CA THR A 52 -19.99 38.63 -23.01
C THR A 52 -18.65 39.19 -23.48
N TYR A 53 -18.20 40.26 -22.85
CA TYR A 53 -16.86 40.83 -23.04
C TYR A 53 -16.12 40.83 -21.70
N GLY A 54 -14.82 40.60 -21.70
CA GLY A 54 -14.05 40.52 -20.46
C GLY A 54 -12.68 41.18 -20.59
N THR A 55 -12.20 41.72 -19.48
CA THR A 55 -10.82 42.22 -19.34
C THR A 55 -10.29 41.92 -17.94
N LEU A 56 -8.98 41.95 -17.77
CA LEU A 56 -8.33 41.89 -16.47
C LEU A 56 -7.88 43.29 -16.07
N GLY A 57 -8.11 43.66 -14.81
CA GLY A 57 -7.54 44.85 -14.20
C GLY A 57 -6.01 44.80 -14.16
N LEU A 58 -5.38 45.97 -14.23
CA LEU A 58 -3.94 46.16 -14.08
C LEU A 58 -3.53 46.09 -12.60
N GLU A 59 -2.24 46.28 -12.33
CA GLU A 59 -1.65 46.21 -10.99
C GLU A 59 -2.10 47.38 -10.09
N ASP A 60 -2.55 48.50 -10.68
CA ASP A 60 -3.17 49.66 -10.02
C ASP A 60 -4.71 49.53 -9.92
N GLY A 61 -5.26 48.35 -10.24
CA GLY A 61 -6.71 48.09 -10.23
C GLY A 61 -7.49 48.75 -11.37
N SER A 62 -6.84 49.47 -12.30
CA SER A 62 -7.51 50.08 -13.45
C SER A 62 -7.84 49.05 -14.53
N PHE A 63 -8.93 49.25 -15.27
CA PHE A 63 -9.28 48.43 -16.43
C PHE A 63 -9.81 49.29 -17.58
N SER A 64 -9.66 48.78 -18.81
CA SER A 64 -10.18 49.40 -20.03
C SER A 64 -10.63 48.34 -21.01
N LEU A 65 -11.80 48.55 -21.64
CA LEU A 65 -12.38 47.63 -22.62
C LEU A 65 -13.25 48.39 -23.62
N ILE A 66 -13.30 47.93 -24.87
CA ILE A 66 -14.18 48.49 -25.91
C ILE A 66 -15.41 47.59 -26.01
N LEU A 67 -16.60 48.17 -25.87
CA LEU A 67 -17.88 47.47 -25.81
C LEU A 67 -18.88 48.08 -26.80
N LYS A 68 -19.79 47.27 -27.34
CA LYS A 68 -20.93 47.81 -28.09
C LYS A 68 -21.89 48.55 -27.15
N LYS A 69 -22.53 49.63 -27.61
CA LYS A 69 -23.57 50.33 -26.83
C LYS A 69 -24.75 49.40 -26.49
N ASP A 70 -24.85 49.00 -25.22
CA ASP A 70 -25.95 48.20 -24.68
C ASP A 70 -26.09 48.41 -23.16
N GLU A 71 -27.07 47.74 -22.54
CA GLU A 71 -27.14 47.60 -21.09
C GLU A 71 -26.38 46.35 -20.63
N TYR A 72 -25.46 46.53 -19.70
CA TYR A 72 -24.61 45.45 -19.21
C TYR A 72 -24.81 45.19 -17.71
N ILE A 73 -24.72 43.91 -17.36
CA ILE A 73 -24.39 43.45 -16.02
C ILE A 73 -22.87 43.28 -15.99
N VAL A 74 -22.20 44.04 -15.14
CA VAL A 74 -20.75 44.05 -14.98
C VAL A 74 -20.41 43.28 -13.72
N GLU A 75 -19.84 42.10 -13.88
CA GLU A 75 -19.35 41.29 -12.77
C GLU A 75 -17.85 41.51 -12.57
N VAL A 76 -17.49 41.96 -11.38
CA VAL A 76 -16.10 42.05 -10.94
C VAL A 76 -15.82 40.87 -10.01
N SER A 77 -14.83 40.06 -10.34
CA SER A 77 -14.42 38.90 -9.54
C SER A 77 -12.91 38.86 -9.35
N VAL A 78 -12.48 38.47 -8.14
CA VAL A 78 -11.08 38.31 -7.77
C VAL A 78 -10.96 37.00 -7.03
N VAL A 79 -9.89 36.25 -7.28
CA VAL A 79 -9.66 34.98 -6.60
C VAL A 79 -9.57 35.21 -5.09
N GLY A 80 -10.55 34.68 -4.35
CA GLY A 80 -10.62 34.79 -2.89
C GLY A 80 -11.58 35.86 -2.35
N LEU A 81 -12.21 36.67 -3.21
CA LEU A 81 -13.25 37.64 -2.83
C LEU A 81 -14.62 37.24 -3.39
N VAL A 82 -15.70 37.77 -2.81
CA VAL A 82 -17.06 37.57 -3.33
C VAL A 82 -17.22 38.44 -4.58
N SER A 83 -17.65 37.85 -5.70
CA SER A 83 -17.90 38.63 -6.91
C SER A 83 -19.07 39.58 -6.71
N LYS A 84 -19.00 40.76 -7.33
CA LYS A 84 -20.03 41.78 -7.23
C LYS A 84 -20.47 42.22 -8.61
N SER A 85 -21.78 42.29 -8.80
CA SER A 85 -22.39 42.72 -10.05
C SER A 85 -22.90 44.15 -9.96
N PHE A 86 -22.66 44.93 -11.02
CA PHE A 86 -23.13 46.30 -11.20
C PHE A 86 -23.96 46.37 -12.48
N ASN A 87 -24.98 47.23 -12.51
CA ASN A 87 -25.78 47.46 -13.70
C ASN A 87 -25.39 48.78 -14.34
N TYR A 88 -24.95 48.76 -15.60
CA TYR A 88 -24.60 49.97 -16.34
C TYR A 88 -25.36 50.04 -17.67
N ASN A 89 -25.93 51.21 -17.94
CA ASN A 89 -26.58 51.51 -19.21
C ASN A 89 -25.63 52.34 -20.06
N LEU A 90 -25.17 51.79 -21.19
CA LEU A 90 -24.25 52.46 -22.10
C LEU A 90 -24.97 52.98 -23.36
N LYS A 91 -26.31 52.93 -23.43
CA LYS A 91 -27.10 53.30 -24.63
C LYS A 91 -27.23 54.81 -24.88
N GLY A 92 -26.77 55.67 -23.96
CA GLY A 92 -26.88 57.13 -24.06
C GLY A 92 -25.57 57.91 -23.98
N ASN A 93 -24.43 57.22 -23.94
CA ASN A 93 -23.16 57.85 -23.60
C ASN A 93 -22.29 58.10 -24.86
N GLY A 94 -21.36 59.05 -24.77
CA GLY A 94 -20.39 59.38 -25.83
C GLY A 94 -19.41 58.25 -26.13
N ASP A 95 -18.36 58.53 -26.90
CA ASP A 95 -17.40 57.51 -27.38
C ASP A 95 -16.53 56.88 -26.26
N SER A 96 -16.55 57.48 -25.07
CA SER A 96 -15.86 56.98 -23.87
C SER A 96 -16.70 57.19 -22.60
N ILE A 97 -16.66 56.22 -21.69
CA ILE A 97 -17.32 56.24 -20.37
C ILE A 97 -16.33 55.81 -19.30
N ASP A 98 -16.33 56.50 -18.17
CA ASP A 98 -15.64 56.06 -16.95
C ASP A 98 -16.69 55.59 -15.94
N LEU A 99 -16.56 54.34 -15.48
CA LEU A 99 -17.41 53.73 -14.46
C LEU A 99 -16.99 54.11 -13.03
N GLY A 100 -15.88 54.85 -12.89
CA GLY A 100 -15.35 55.28 -11.61
C GLY A 100 -14.81 54.10 -10.78
N LYS A 101 -14.99 54.20 -9.46
CA LYS A 101 -14.48 53.21 -8.51
C LYS A 101 -15.52 52.11 -8.25
N LEU A 102 -15.23 50.89 -8.69
CA LEU A 102 -16.04 49.70 -8.41
C LEU A 102 -15.56 49.05 -7.11
N SER A 103 -16.29 49.30 -6.01
CA SER A 103 -15.94 48.75 -4.70
C SER A 103 -16.48 47.33 -4.49
N ILE A 104 -15.58 46.38 -4.26
CA ILE A 104 -15.89 44.96 -3.95
C ILE A 104 -15.64 44.65 -2.47
N GLN A 105 -16.40 43.71 -1.91
CA GLN A 105 -16.32 43.39 -0.48
C GLN A 105 -15.08 42.56 -0.17
N SER A 106 -14.23 43.05 0.73
CA SER A 106 -13.08 42.34 1.27
C SER A 106 -13.41 41.60 2.56
N GLU A 107 -14.45 40.76 2.58
CA GLU A 107 -14.58 39.79 3.68
C GLU A 107 -15.45 38.58 3.32
N THR A 108 -14.92 37.40 3.61
CA THR A 108 -15.70 36.17 3.79
C THR A 108 -15.79 35.89 5.30
N GLN A 109 -16.69 36.57 6.01
CA GLN A 109 -17.31 35.94 7.18
C GLN A 109 -18.44 35.04 6.69
N LEU A 110 -18.05 33.86 6.22
CA LEU A 110 -18.96 32.72 6.30
C LEU A 110 -18.92 32.27 7.75
N ASP A 111 -20.01 32.47 8.48
CA ASP A 111 -20.41 31.53 9.53
C ASP A 111 -20.61 30.18 8.81
N GLU A 112 -19.47 29.53 8.58
CA GLU A 112 -19.39 28.26 7.89
C GLU A 112 -20.07 27.28 8.85
N VAL A 113 -21.31 26.93 8.54
CA VAL A 113 -21.73 25.55 8.73
C VAL A 113 -20.67 24.75 7.99
N VAL A 114 -19.63 24.34 8.73
CA VAL A 114 -18.60 23.46 8.23
C VAL A 114 -19.33 22.16 7.96
N VAL A 115 -19.94 22.07 6.79
CA VAL A 115 -20.22 20.81 6.14
C VAL A 115 -18.83 20.27 5.85
N ARG A 116 -18.26 19.63 6.89
CA ARG A 116 -17.10 18.76 6.78
C ARG A 116 -17.56 17.68 5.82
N ASN A 117 -17.42 17.93 4.53
CA ASN A 117 -17.66 16.93 3.52
C ASN A 117 -16.52 15.93 3.72
N THR A 118 -16.75 14.97 4.61
CA THR A 118 -15.83 13.89 4.90
C THR A 118 -15.82 13.05 3.64
N THR A 119 -14.90 13.35 2.73
CA THR A 119 -14.53 12.46 1.63
C THR A 119 -14.40 11.06 2.22
N SER A 120 -14.99 10.06 1.58
CA SER A 120 -14.92 8.68 2.06
C SER A 120 -13.46 8.31 2.36
N ALA A 121 -13.22 7.51 3.40
CA ALA A 121 -11.88 6.97 3.68
C ALA A 121 -11.35 6.12 2.53
N VAL A 122 -12.24 5.72 1.60
CA VAL A 122 -11.95 4.93 0.42
C VAL A 122 -12.30 5.73 -0.84
N LYS A 123 -11.35 5.89 -1.77
CA LYS A 123 -11.58 6.41 -3.13
C LYS A 123 -11.30 5.30 -4.15
N LEU A 124 -12.16 5.15 -5.16
CA LEU A 124 -11.94 4.22 -6.27
C LEU A 124 -11.35 4.96 -7.46
N GLY A 125 -10.13 4.59 -7.85
CA GLY A 125 -9.52 4.94 -9.12
C GLY A 125 -9.85 3.93 -10.22
N LEU A 126 -9.34 4.17 -11.44
CA LEU A 126 -9.60 3.32 -12.60
C LEU A 126 -9.00 1.89 -12.46
N ASP A 127 -7.88 1.77 -11.77
CA ASP A 127 -7.14 0.51 -11.56
C ASP A 127 -6.77 0.26 -10.09
N LYS A 128 -7.27 1.08 -9.14
CA LYS A 128 -6.85 1.02 -7.74
C LYS A 128 -7.93 1.47 -6.75
N LYS A 129 -7.84 0.99 -5.51
CA LYS A 129 -8.57 1.50 -4.35
C LYS A 129 -7.61 2.27 -3.46
N GLU A 130 -7.94 3.50 -3.09
CA GLU A 130 -7.09 4.35 -2.24
C GLU A 130 -7.71 4.49 -0.85
N TYR A 131 -6.89 4.28 0.19
CA TYR A 131 -7.28 4.33 1.60
C TYR A 131 -6.51 5.43 2.32
N ASP A 132 -7.23 6.42 2.85
CA ASP A 132 -6.64 7.55 3.57
C ASP A 132 -6.32 7.18 5.02
N VAL A 133 -5.02 7.02 5.32
CA VAL A 133 -4.52 6.61 6.64
C VAL A 133 -4.70 7.70 7.69
N SER A 134 -4.83 8.96 7.27
CA SER A 134 -5.00 10.07 8.22
C SER A 134 -6.29 9.97 9.03
N LYS A 135 -7.31 9.31 8.46
CA LYS A 135 -8.65 9.15 9.03
C LYS A 135 -8.81 7.93 9.95
N ASP A 136 -7.84 7.02 9.95
CA ASP A 136 -7.89 5.81 10.76
C ASP A 136 -7.30 6.05 12.17
N LEU A 137 -8.11 5.81 13.20
CA LEU A 137 -7.73 6.05 14.60
C LEU A 137 -7.03 4.83 15.20
N LEU A 138 -7.34 3.62 14.72
CA LEU A 138 -6.76 2.37 15.22
C LEU A 138 -5.27 2.24 14.89
N SER A 139 -4.81 2.95 13.87
CA SER A 139 -3.40 2.96 13.43
C SER A 139 -2.52 4.01 14.10
N LYS A 140 -3.06 4.93 14.93
CA LYS A 140 -2.26 5.99 15.58
C LYS A 140 -1.32 5.40 16.63
N GLY A 141 -0.08 5.88 16.69
CA GLY A 141 0.98 5.30 17.52
C GLY A 141 1.47 3.92 17.06
N GLY A 142 1.06 3.48 15.86
CA GLY A 142 1.42 2.18 15.30
C GLY A 142 2.39 2.27 14.11
N THR A 143 2.55 1.13 13.45
CA THR A 143 3.38 0.89 12.27
C THR A 143 2.52 0.71 11.02
N LEU A 144 3.14 0.59 9.85
CA LEU A 144 2.47 0.25 8.60
C LEU A 144 1.76 -1.10 8.71
N ALA A 145 2.24 -2.04 9.53
CA ALA A 145 1.52 -3.28 9.82
C ALA A 145 0.13 -2.99 10.42
N ASP A 146 0.05 -2.06 11.38
CA ASP A 146 -1.22 -1.66 12.00
C ASP A 146 -2.12 -0.95 10.98
N VAL A 147 -1.55 -0.14 10.09
CA VAL A 147 -2.28 0.48 8.97
C VAL A 147 -2.84 -0.57 8.03
N MET A 148 -2.03 -1.54 7.60
CA MET A 148 -2.44 -2.60 6.68
C MET A 148 -3.49 -3.54 7.30
N GLN A 149 -3.46 -3.75 8.62
CA GLN A 149 -4.55 -4.44 9.32
C GLN A 149 -5.88 -3.68 9.20
N ASN A 150 -5.83 -2.36 8.97
CA ASN A 150 -6.99 -1.52 8.73
C ASN A 150 -7.27 -1.27 7.24
N VAL A 151 -6.40 -1.72 6.33
CA VAL A 151 -6.64 -1.70 4.89
C VAL A 151 -7.58 -2.87 4.50
N PRO A 152 -8.70 -2.57 3.84
CA PRO A 152 -9.61 -3.51 3.18
C PRO A 152 -8.97 -4.63 2.37
N SER A 153 -9.52 -5.84 2.47
CA SER A 153 -9.09 -7.07 1.77
C SER A 153 -7.63 -7.50 1.99
N VAL A 154 -6.87 -6.71 2.75
CA VAL A 154 -5.52 -6.97 3.20
C VAL A 154 -5.58 -7.66 4.56
N GLN A 155 -4.82 -8.74 4.67
CA GLN A 155 -4.66 -9.50 5.89
C GLN A 155 -3.18 -9.57 6.20
N ILE A 156 -2.86 -9.34 7.47
CA ILE A 156 -1.54 -9.62 8.01
C ILE A 156 -1.68 -10.84 8.91
N ASP A 157 -0.86 -11.86 8.66
CA ASP A 157 -0.71 -12.95 9.62
C ASP A 157 0.20 -12.50 10.77
N GLY A 158 0.22 -13.27 11.86
CA GLY A 158 0.99 -12.83 13.02
C GLY A 158 2.51 -12.98 12.88
N SER A 159 3.02 -13.57 11.80
CA SER A 159 4.44 -13.46 11.42
C SER A 159 4.75 -12.15 10.68
N GLY A 160 3.72 -11.35 10.39
CA GLY A 160 3.79 -10.09 9.66
C GLY A 160 3.71 -10.28 8.14
N ASN A 161 3.39 -11.47 7.65
CA ASN A 161 3.23 -11.69 6.22
C ASN A 161 1.89 -11.12 5.77
N LEU A 162 1.92 -10.45 4.63
CA LEU A 162 0.76 -9.79 4.07
C LEU A 162 0.12 -10.67 2.99
N SER A 163 -1.20 -10.69 2.96
CA SER A 163 -1.97 -11.34 1.90
C SER A 163 -3.13 -10.46 1.47
N LEU A 164 -3.51 -10.56 0.19
CA LEU A 164 -4.62 -9.85 -0.41
C LEU A 164 -5.63 -10.89 -0.90
N ARG A 165 -6.85 -10.83 -0.36
CA ARG A 165 -7.90 -11.83 -0.61
C ARG A 165 -7.39 -13.27 -0.41
N GLY A 166 -6.66 -13.49 0.69
CA GLY A 166 -6.10 -14.79 1.07
C GLY A 166 -4.84 -15.23 0.32
N ASN A 167 -4.42 -14.54 -0.75
CA ASN A 167 -3.21 -14.88 -1.48
C ASN A 167 -2.03 -14.04 -0.95
N ALA A 168 -0.97 -14.71 -0.48
CA ALA A 168 0.20 -14.09 0.12
C ALA A 168 1.19 -13.48 -0.89
N ASN A 169 0.99 -13.67 -2.21
CA ASN A 169 1.87 -13.12 -3.24
C ASN A 169 1.57 -11.65 -3.55
N VAL A 170 1.67 -10.78 -2.55
CA VAL A 170 1.41 -9.35 -2.70
C VAL A 170 2.72 -8.61 -2.85
N LEU A 171 2.84 -7.83 -3.92
CA LEU A 171 3.97 -6.93 -4.07
C LEU A 171 3.69 -5.63 -3.32
N ILE A 172 4.62 -5.21 -2.47
CA ILE A 172 4.50 -3.96 -1.74
C ILE A 172 5.40 -2.91 -2.39
N LEU A 173 4.84 -1.75 -2.70
CA LEU A 173 5.55 -0.59 -3.23
C LEU A 173 5.60 0.51 -2.19
N LEU A 174 6.66 1.32 -2.26
CA LEU A 174 6.77 2.60 -1.57
C LEU A 174 6.87 3.70 -2.63
N ASP A 175 5.88 4.60 -2.67
CA ASP A 175 5.78 5.64 -3.70
C ASP A 175 5.98 5.12 -5.14
N GLY A 176 5.28 4.02 -5.47
CA GLY A 176 5.21 3.45 -6.81
C GLY A 176 6.41 2.60 -7.24
N LYS A 177 7.42 2.40 -6.38
CA LYS A 177 8.56 1.51 -6.68
C LYS A 177 8.62 0.34 -5.69
N PRO A 178 9.13 -0.84 -6.08
CA PRO A 178 9.27 -1.99 -5.18
C PRO A 178 9.98 -1.59 -3.90
N SER A 179 9.44 -2.03 -2.76
CA SER A 179 10.01 -1.65 -1.47
C SER A 179 11.33 -2.39 -1.19
N GLY A 180 11.66 -3.44 -1.93
CA GLY A 180 12.97 -4.11 -1.85
C GLY A 180 13.17 -5.07 -0.69
N PHE A 181 12.15 -5.25 0.15
CA PHE A 181 12.26 -6.03 1.38
C PHE A 181 12.28 -7.54 1.09
N ALA A 182 13.10 -8.29 1.84
CA ALA A 182 13.12 -9.76 1.82
C ALA A 182 11.92 -10.37 2.53
N SER A 183 11.38 -9.64 3.51
CA SER A 183 10.17 -10.00 4.24
C SER A 183 9.22 -8.82 4.29
N SER A 184 7.98 -9.04 3.86
CA SER A 184 6.88 -8.10 4.05
C SER A 184 6.73 -7.71 5.53
N ALA A 185 7.00 -8.64 6.45
CA ALA A 185 6.87 -8.40 7.89
C ALA A 185 7.83 -7.34 8.43
N GLU A 186 9.06 -7.32 7.92
CA GLU A 186 10.04 -6.31 8.30
C GLU A 186 9.69 -4.95 7.72
N PHE A 187 9.24 -4.90 6.47
CA PHE A 187 8.80 -3.67 5.84
C PHE A 187 7.67 -3.02 6.63
N LEU A 188 6.62 -3.80 6.91
CA LEU A 188 5.42 -3.32 7.57
C LEU A 188 5.67 -2.83 8.99
N ARG A 189 6.62 -3.44 9.71
CA ARG A 189 6.98 -2.99 11.06
C ARG A 189 7.87 -1.76 11.08
N SER A 190 8.47 -1.40 9.93
CA SER A 190 9.49 -0.36 9.87
C SER A 190 9.01 1.05 9.56
N ILE A 191 7.80 1.20 9.02
CA ILE A 191 7.26 2.51 8.64
C ILE A 191 6.25 2.96 9.70
N PRO A 192 6.46 4.09 10.39
CA PRO A 192 5.47 4.66 11.29
C PRO A 192 4.18 5.02 10.56
N ALA A 193 3.03 4.70 11.18
CA ALA A 193 1.72 5.02 10.61
C ALA A 193 1.55 6.53 10.34
N SER A 194 2.18 7.37 11.16
CA SER A 194 2.11 8.83 11.06
C SER A 194 2.82 9.41 9.83
N SER A 195 3.74 8.68 9.20
CA SER A 195 4.43 9.09 7.97
C SER A 195 3.63 8.79 6.69
N ILE A 196 2.58 7.98 6.78
CA ILE A 196 1.81 7.50 5.61
C ILE A 196 0.66 8.47 5.33
N ALA A 197 0.50 8.84 4.06
CA ALA A 197 -0.62 9.62 3.59
C ALA A 197 -1.80 8.71 3.23
N LYS A 198 -1.54 7.73 2.36
CA LYS A 198 -2.55 6.79 1.89
C LYS A 198 -1.93 5.44 1.52
N VAL A 199 -2.75 4.40 1.49
CA VAL A 199 -2.40 3.09 0.94
C VAL A 199 -3.25 2.86 -0.30
N GLU A 200 -2.64 2.47 -1.40
CA GLU A 200 -3.34 2.11 -2.64
C GLU A 200 -3.30 0.59 -2.81
N VAL A 201 -4.46 -0.03 -3.01
CA VAL A 201 -4.60 -1.46 -3.31
C VAL A 201 -4.95 -1.61 -4.78
N ILE A 202 -4.09 -2.30 -5.51
CA ILE A 202 -4.17 -2.53 -6.96
C ILE A 202 -4.31 -4.04 -7.16
N THR A 203 -5.54 -4.53 -7.33
CA THR A 203 -5.79 -5.98 -7.46
C THR A 203 -5.36 -6.51 -8.82
N ASN A 204 -5.51 -5.70 -9.87
CA ASN A 204 -4.99 -5.98 -11.22
C ASN A 204 -4.11 -4.82 -11.69
N PRO A 205 -2.79 -4.88 -11.48
CA PRO A 205 -1.88 -3.86 -12.00
C PRO A 205 -1.74 -3.90 -13.51
N SER A 206 -1.53 -2.75 -14.15
CA SER A 206 -1.28 -2.65 -15.60
C SER A 206 0.13 -3.11 -15.98
N ALA A 207 0.38 -3.24 -17.29
CA ALA A 207 1.68 -3.64 -17.85
C ALA A 207 2.87 -2.76 -17.45
N LYS A 208 2.62 -1.52 -16.99
CA LYS A 208 3.65 -0.63 -16.43
C LYS A 208 4.30 -1.16 -15.16
N PHE A 209 3.55 -1.88 -14.33
CA PHE A 209 4.09 -2.51 -13.13
C PHE A 209 4.77 -3.84 -13.46
N THR A 210 5.65 -4.32 -12.57
CA THR A 210 6.20 -5.68 -12.67
C THR A 210 5.06 -6.71 -12.71
N ALA A 211 5.27 -7.83 -13.41
CA ALA A 211 4.30 -8.91 -13.46
C ALA A 211 4.23 -9.71 -12.15
N GLU A 212 5.22 -9.54 -11.27
CA GLU A 212 5.24 -10.10 -9.92
C GLU A 212 4.22 -9.41 -8.99
N GLY A 213 3.83 -10.09 -7.91
CA GLY A 213 2.74 -9.64 -7.03
C GLY A 213 1.40 -10.12 -7.58
N ALA A 214 1.27 -11.44 -7.73
CA ALA A 214 0.17 -12.09 -8.40
C ALA A 214 -1.15 -12.05 -7.60
N ALA A 215 -1.11 -11.72 -6.31
CA ALA A 215 -2.28 -11.38 -5.51
C ALA A 215 -2.74 -9.93 -5.72
N GLY A 216 -1.84 -9.07 -6.23
CA GLY A 216 -2.01 -7.63 -6.41
C GLY A 216 -0.81 -6.85 -5.87
N ILE A 217 -0.90 -5.54 -6.00
CA ILE A 217 0.08 -4.57 -5.49
C ILE A 217 -0.54 -3.76 -4.36
N ILE A 218 0.22 -3.53 -3.30
CA ILE A 218 -0.09 -2.51 -2.30
C ILE A 218 0.96 -1.41 -2.36
N ASN A 219 0.56 -0.20 -2.70
CA ASN A 219 1.43 0.95 -2.79
C ASN A 219 1.25 1.86 -1.58
N VAL A 220 2.29 1.99 -0.77
CA VAL A 220 2.32 2.89 0.39
C VAL A 220 2.78 4.25 -0.08
N ILE A 221 1.91 5.25 0.05
CA ILE A 221 2.23 6.63 -0.30
C ILE A 221 2.59 7.38 0.96
N LEU A 222 3.82 7.88 1.01
CA LEU A 222 4.27 8.70 2.13
C LEU A 222 3.76 10.13 2.00
N LYS A 223 3.69 10.83 3.12
CA LYS A 223 3.35 12.26 3.12
C LYS A 223 4.45 13.05 2.40
N LYS A 224 4.10 13.63 1.25
CA LYS A 224 4.91 14.59 0.52
C LYS A 224 4.32 15.98 0.71
N GLY A 225 5.15 16.97 0.98
CA GLY A 225 4.70 18.33 1.21
C GLY A 225 4.18 18.97 -0.09
N THR A 226 2.95 19.49 -0.07
CA THR A 226 2.38 20.31 -1.17
C THR A 226 2.22 21.78 -0.78
N VAL A 227 2.50 22.11 0.48
CA VAL A 227 2.29 23.44 1.06
C VAL A 227 3.58 24.24 0.96
N ARG A 228 3.49 25.50 0.48
CA ARG A 228 4.63 26.43 0.33
C ARG A 228 5.32 26.86 1.66
N LYS A 229 5.11 26.12 2.75
CA LYS A 229 5.61 26.41 4.11
C LYS A 229 6.04 25.12 4.82
N LEU A 230 6.89 25.25 5.82
CA LEU A 230 7.26 24.16 6.73
C LEU A 230 6.00 23.65 7.44
N ASN A 231 5.75 22.35 7.34
CA ASN A 231 4.70 21.64 8.06
C ASN A 231 5.26 20.35 8.66
N GLY A 232 4.59 19.80 9.65
CA GLY A 232 4.97 18.54 10.24
C GLY A 232 4.16 18.14 11.46
N SER A 233 4.54 17.01 12.00
CA SER A 233 3.97 16.48 13.24
C SER A 233 5.02 15.69 14.02
N ALA A 234 4.96 15.82 15.34
CA ALA A 234 5.65 14.93 16.26
C ALA A 234 4.62 14.03 16.96
N GLU A 235 5.01 12.82 17.27
CA GLU A 235 4.20 11.85 18.00
C GLU A 235 5.08 11.17 19.03
N ILE A 236 4.54 10.98 20.23
CA ILE A 236 5.09 10.09 21.24
C ILE A 236 4.02 9.06 21.58
N PHE A 237 4.43 7.84 21.87
CA PHE A 237 3.50 6.79 22.28
C PHE A 237 4.14 5.90 23.34
N THR A 238 3.28 5.29 24.15
CA THR A 238 3.63 4.28 25.17
C THR A 238 2.50 3.25 25.28
N GLY A 239 2.70 2.10 25.92
CA GLY A 239 1.64 1.09 26.04
C GLY A 239 1.91 0.01 27.08
N TYR A 240 0.83 -0.68 27.45
CA TYR A 240 0.89 -1.95 28.19
C TYR A 240 1.47 -3.04 27.28
N ARG A 241 2.36 -3.88 27.84
CA ARG A 241 3.37 -4.65 27.09
C ARG A 241 4.32 -3.67 26.38
N PHE A 242 5.42 -3.37 27.07
CA PHE A 242 6.32 -2.22 26.84
C PHE A 242 6.41 -1.89 25.35
N ASN A 243 5.92 -0.72 24.97
CA ASN A 243 5.94 -0.24 23.59
C ASN A 243 5.98 1.27 23.63
N ILE A 244 7.18 1.83 23.51
CA ILE A 244 7.43 3.25 23.64
C ILE A 244 8.17 3.73 22.41
N GLY A 245 7.84 4.93 21.93
CA GLY A 245 8.60 5.50 20.83
C GLY A 245 8.20 6.93 20.54
N SER A 246 8.92 7.50 19.58
CA SER A 246 8.61 8.80 19.02
C SER A 246 8.80 8.80 17.51
N ASN A 247 7.99 9.61 16.85
CA ASN A 247 8.05 9.83 15.42
C ASN A 247 8.02 11.33 15.15
N VAL A 248 8.86 11.80 14.24
CA VAL A 248 8.88 13.18 13.76
C VAL A 248 8.78 13.16 12.25
N ASN A 249 7.82 13.90 11.72
CA ASN A 249 7.58 14.07 10.30
C ASN A 249 7.66 15.55 9.98
N LEU A 250 8.58 15.94 9.11
CA LEU A 250 8.75 17.30 8.62
C LEU A 250 8.67 17.30 7.11
N ASN A 251 8.05 18.33 6.55
CA ASN A 251 8.03 18.55 5.11
C ASN A 251 7.94 20.04 4.80
N GLY A 252 8.40 20.40 3.63
CA GLY A 252 8.26 21.75 3.11
C GLY A 252 8.32 21.74 1.60
N ALA A 253 7.58 22.66 0.98
CA ALA A 253 7.68 22.89 -0.45
C ALA A 253 7.97 24.36 -0.74
N ALA A 254 8.64 24.60 -1.85
CA ALA A 254 8.85 25.91 -2.47
C ALA A 254 8.54 25.81 -3.97
N LYS A 255 8.58 26.93 -4.70
CA LYS A 255 8.33 26.92 -6.16
C LYS A 255 9.34 26.04 -6.91
N THR A 256 10.56 25.93 -6.39
CA THR A 256 11.69 25.25 -7.02
C THR A 256 11.83 23.77 -6.62
N GLY A 257 11.00 23.27 -5.71
CA GLY A 257 11.07 21.88 -5.26
C GLY A 257 10.43 21.63 -3.91
N SER A 258 10.42 20.37 -3.48
CA SER A 258 9.92 19.95 -2.17
C SER A 258 10.93 19.09 -1.44
N TRP A 259 10.78 18.99 -0.12
CA TRP A 259 11.55 18.08 0.71
C TRP A 259 10.68 17.52 1.84
N TYR A 260 11.09 16.36 2.33
CA TYR A 260 10.52 15.74 3.51
C TYR A 260 11.62 15.01 4.30
N ALA A 261 11.40 14.93 5.61
CA ALA A 261 12.21 14.16 6.53
C ALA A 261 11.28 13.47 7.54
N ASN A 262 11.35 12.15 7.58
CA ASN A 262 10.60 11.32 8.50
C ASN A 262 11.61 10.51 9.32
N THR A 263 11.52 10.61 10.64
CA THR A 263 12.37 9.83 11.55
C THR A 263 11.52 9.22 12.66
N GLY A 264 11.88 8.03 13.08
CA GLY A 264 11.20 7.32 14.15
C GLY A 264 12.17 6.46 14.93
N ILE A 265 11.98 6.42 16.25
CA ILE A 265 12.68 5.51 17.15
C ILE A 265 11.65 4.88 18.08
N GLY A 266 11.74 3.57 18.28
CA GLY A 266 10.85 2.88 19.19
C GLY A 266 11.49 1.65 19.80
N TYR A 267 11.03 1.32 21.00
CA TYR A 267 11.36 0.11 21.73
C TYR A 267 10.07 -0.64 22.06
N SER A 268 10.03 -1.95 21.78
CA SER A 268 8.84 -2.76 22.05
C SER A 268 9.19 -4.18 22.52
N GLU A 269 8.33 -4.74 23.35
CA GLU A 269 8.42 -6.08 23.93
C GLU A 269 7.17 -6.94 23.64
N PRO A 270 6.84 -7.23 22.37
CA PRO A 270 5.71 -8.10 22.06
C PRO A 270 5.94 -9.53 22.61
N LEU A 271 4.94 -10.03 23.32
CA LEU A 271 4.87 -11.42 23.78
C LEU A 271 4.02 -12.24 22.81
N GLY A 272 4.61 -13.32 22.30
CA GLY A 272 3.94 -14.37 21.54
C GLY A 272 3.85 -15.67 22.34
N LYS A 273 2.81 -16.46 22.06
CA LYS A 273 2.60 -17.80 22.63
C LYS A 273 2.27 -18.79 21.53
N SER A 274 2.75 -20.01 21.65
CA SER A 274 2.29 -21.14 20.84
C SER A 274 2.09 -22.37 21.68
N TRP A 275 1.15 -23.20 21.25
CA TRP A 275 0.91 -24.53 21.77
C TRP A 275 0.77 -25.48 20.59
N ILE A 276 1.44 -26.62 20.65
CA ILE A 276 1.36 -27.69 19.68
C ILE A 276 1.01 -28.98 20.42
N SER A 277 0.01 -29.68 19.91
CA SER A 277 -0.30 -31.06 20.26
C SER A 277 -0.09 -31.92 19.02
N LEU A 278 0.71 -32.97 19.16
CA LEU A 278 1.02 -33.94 18.11
C LEU A 278 0.61 -35.32 18.60
N ASP A 279 -0.26 -35.99 17.84
CA ASP A 279 -0.51 -37.42 17.97
C ASP A 279 0.23 -38.14 16.84
N ASP A 280 1.13 -39.06 17.18
CA ASP A 280 1.91 -39.87 16.24
C ASP A 280 1.46 -41.34 16.31
N PHE A 281 1.10 -41.92 15.17
CA PHE A 281 0.59 -43.29 15.07
C PHE A 281 1.63 -44.29 14.54
N ILE A 282 2.86 -43.85 14.28
CA ILE A 282 3.92 -44.64 13.64
C ILE A 282 5.14 -44.76 14.54
N SER A 283 5.58 -43.66 15.13
CA SER A 283 6.78 -43.58 15.97
C SER A 283 6.45 -43.21 17.40
N GLU A 284 7.35 -43.59 18.31
CA GLU A 284 7.34 -43.12 19.69
C GLU A 284 8.18 -41.83 19.79
N PRO A 285 7.78 -40.84 20.58
CA PRO A 285 6.56 -40.83 21.42
C PRO A 285 5.26 -40.75 20.60
N ASP A 286 4.23 -41.48 21.03
CA ASP A 286 2.91 -41.49 20.39
C ASP A 286 2.11 -40.19 20.59
N SER A 287 2.51 -39.35 21.55
CA SER A 287 1.98 -38.00 21.70
C SER A 287 3.04 -37.03 22.24
N THR A 288 3.05 -35.80 21.71
CA THR A 288 3.88 -34.70 22.20
C THR A 288 3.03 -33.45 22.42
N GLU A 289 3.15 -32.87 23.60
CA GLU A 289 2.66 -31.54 23.94
C GLU A 289 3.82 -30.55 23.99
N GLN A 290 3.71 -29.43 23.27
CA GLN A 290 4.74 -28.41 23.21
C GLN A 290 4.14 -27.04 23.52
N ASN A 291 4.65 -26.40 24.58
CA ASN A 291 4.27 -25.04 24.99
C ASN A 291 5.44 -24.10 24.75
N SER A 292 5.23 -22.99 24.05
CA SER A 292 6.28 -21.98 23.85
C SER A 292 5.82 -20.57 24.16
N GLU A 293 6.69 -19.80 24.79
CA GLU A 293 6.55 -18.36 24.95
C GLU A 293 7.77 -17.64 24.36
N ARG A 294 7.49 -16.65 23.50
CA ARG A 294 8.52 -15.83 22.87
C ARG A 294 8.36 -14.36 23.28
N LEU A 295 9.34 -13.84 24.00
CA LEU A 295 9.47 -12.42 24.31
C LEU A 295 10.51 -11.80 23.37
N ARG A 296 10.07 -10.89 22.51
CA ARG A 296 10.97 -10.16 21.60
C ARG A 296 11.21 -8.77 22.11
N LYS A 297 12.41 -8.45 22.57
CA LYS A 297 12.84 -7.11 22.96
C LYS A 297 13.47 -6.45 21.74
N GLN A 298 12.91 -5.37 21.20
CA GLN A 298 13.44 -4.77 19.99
C GLN A 298 13.51 -3.24 20.06
N LEU A 299 14.64 -2.70 19.61
CA LEU A 299 14.86 -1.29 19.31
C LEU A 299 14.90 -1.13 17.78
N TYR A 300 14.12 -0.20 17.26
CA TYR A 300 14.12 0.12 15.83
C TYR A 300 14.28 1.61 15.60
N VAL A 301 15.01 1.95 14.54
CA VAL A 301 15.25 3.31 14.07
C VAL A 301 14.94 3.36 12.58
N LEU A 302 14.17 4.37 12.17
CA LEU A 302 13.92 4.72 10.77
C LEU A 302 14.40 6.15 10.53
N LEU A 303 15.12 6.35 9.43
CA LEU A 303 15.35 7.65 8.82
C LEU A 303 14.94 7.57 7.35
N ASN A 304 14.08 8.47 6.91
CA ASN A 304 13.73 8.62 5.51
C ASN A 304 13.71 10.09 5.13
N VAL A 305 14.62 10.48 4.24
CA VAL A 305 14.77 11.86 3.78
C VAL A 305 14.71 11.86 2.26
N GLY A 306 13.97 12.79 1.70
CA GLY A 306 13.90 12.92 0.26
C GLY A 306 13.32 14.24 -0.18
N GLY A 307 13.24 14.42 -1.48
CA GLY A 307 12.72 15.62 -2.08
C GLY A 307 12.79 15.58 -3.59
N ASP A 308 12.34 16.68 -4.18
CA ASP A 308 12.42 16.94 -5.59
C ASP A 308 12.90 18.36 -5.81
N LYS A 309 13.55 18.57 -6.96
CA LYS A 309 14.00 19.87 -7.41
C LYS A 309 13.67 20.02 -8.88
N ASN A 310 12.96 21.09 -9.19
CA ASN A 310 12.79 21.54 -10.56
C ASN A 310 14.11 22.15 -11.04
N LEU A 311 14.78 21.49 -11.97
CA LEU A 311 16.01 21.98 -12.61
C LEU A 311 15.70 23.06 -13.67
N GLY A 312 14.45 23.08 -14.14
CA GLY A 312 13.86 24.09 -15.02
C GLY A 312 12.35 23.88 -15.12
N GLU A 313 11.67 24.50 -16.07
CA GLU A 313 10.20 24.39 -16.24
C GLU A 313 9.72 23.04 -16.78
N LYS A 314 10.66 22.20 -17.23
CA LYS A 314 10.39 20.91 -17.88
C LYS A 314 11.13 19.76 -17.24
N GLN A 315 11.97 20.00 -16.25
CA GLN A 315 12.88 18.99 -15.70
C GLN A 315 12.76 18.95 -14.19
N THR A 316 12.54 17.75 -13.66
CA THR A 316 12.47 17.51 -12.21
C THR A 316 13.41 16.36 -11.88
N LEU A 317 14.26 16.59 -10.89
CA LEU A 317 15.11 15.57 -10.28
C LEU A 317 14.57 15.29 -8.88
N SER A 318 14.24 14.03 -8.62
CA SER A 318 13.80 13.56 -7.31
C SER A 318 14.83 12.61 -6.74
N GLY A 319 15.00 12.66 -5.42
CA GLY A 319 15.92 11.78 -4.71
C GLY A 319 15.43 11.46 -3.31
N SER A 320 15.68 10.25 -2.85
CA SER A 320 15.38 9.86 -1.48
C SER A 320 16.36 8.82 -0.95
N VAL A 321 16.61 8.89 0.35
CA VAL A 321 17.40 7.92 1.10
C VAL A 321 16.57 7.42 2.27
N THR A 322 16.44 6.10 2.38
CA THR A 322 15.86 5.43 3.54
C THR A 322 16.92 4.58 4.22
N TYR A 323 17.10 4.77 5.52
CA TYR A 323 17.93 3.96 6.38
C TYR A 323 17.09 3.39 7.52
N ARG A 324 17.25 2.10 7.79
CA ARG A 324 16.64 1.42 8.93
C ARG A 324 17.71 0.65 9.69
N LYS A 325 17.58 0.66 11.01
CA LYS A 325 18.29 -0.26 11.89
C LYS A 325 17.32 -0.90 12.87
N VAL A 326 17.44 -2.21 13.05
CA VAL A 326 16.71 -2.97 14.07
C VAL A 326 17.74 -3.77 14.85
N VAL A 327 17.68 -3.68 16.17
CA VAL A 327 18.40 -4.58 17.07
C VAL A 327 17.33 -5.24 17.93
N ALA A 328 17.28 -6.55 17.92
CA ALA A 328 16.34 -7.31 18.72
C ALA A 328 17.05 -8.44 19.45
N ASN A 329 16.51 -8.80 20.61
CA ASN A 329 16.85 -10.00 21.36
C ASN A 329 15.54 -10.78 21.52
N ASN A 330 15.50 -12.00 20.99
CA ASN A 330 14.37 -12.89 21.10
C ASN A 330 14.69 -13.95 22.16
N GLU A 331 13.93 -13.94 23.23
CA GLU A 331 13.95 -14.98 24.26
C GLU A 331 12.79 -15.93 23.96
N ASN A 332 13.10 -17.19 23.69
CA ASN A 332 12.13 -18.23 23.39
C ASN A 332 12.28 -19.38 24.39
N THR A 333 11.25 -19.62 25.18
CA THR A 333 11.15 -20.77 26.08
C THR A 333 10.22 -21.77 25.45
N THR A 334 10.58 -23.05 25.48
CA THR A 334 9.76 -24.13 24.95
C THR A 334 9.86 -25.36 25.85
N ASP A 335 8.71 -25.84 26.29
CA ASP A 335 8.58 -27.06 27.08
C ASP A 335 7.93 -28.14 26.24
N TYR A 336 8.56 -29.32 26.19
CA TYR A 336 8.03 -30.52 25.57
C TYR A 336 7.66 -31.54 26.64
N GLU A 337 6.49 -32.15 26.51
CA GLU A 337 6.07 -33.32 27.25
C GLU A 337 5.75 -34.42 26.25
N ASP A 338 6.46 -35.54 26.34
CA ASP A 338 6.29 -36.70 25.48
C ASP A 338 5.57 -37.81 26.23
N PHE A 339 4.64 -38.48 25.55
CA PHE A 339 3.85 -39.57 26.11
C PHE A 339 3.92 -40.79 25.20
N ASN A 340 3.81 -41.96 25.83
CA ASN A 340 3.56 -43.24 25.16
C ASN A 340 2.40 -43.93 25.87
N ASN A 341 1.33 -44.28 25.17
CA ASN A 341 0.11 -44.86 25.74
C ASN A 341 -0.39 -44.07 26.97
N ARG A 342 -0.41 -42.73 26.87
CA ARG A 342 -0.79 -41.78 27.95
C ARG A 342 0.12 -41.78 29.18
N THR A 343 1.27 -42.43 29.11
CA THR A 343 2.29 -42.38 30.16
C THR A 343 3.34 -41.37 29.77
N LEU A 344 3.63 -40.40 30.63
CA LEU A 344 4.71 -39.43 30.41
C LEU A 344 6.04 -40.16 30.32
N THR A 345 6.78 -39.97 29.22
CA THR A 345 8.08 -40.60 28.97
C THR A 345 9.23 -39.62 28.98
N SER A 346 9.01 -38.35 28.64
CA SER A 346 10.07 -37.33 28.64
C SER A 346 9.52 -35.93 28.90
N ILE A 347 10.31 -35.11 29.62
CA ILE A 347 10.11 -33.66 29.71
C ILE A 347 11.39 -33.00 29.22
N ILE A 348 11.27 -32.07 28.26
CA ILE A 348 12.42 -31.31 27.73
C ILE A 348 12.12 -29.82 27.87
N ASN A 349 13.02 -29.07 28.52
CA ASN A 349 12.99 -27.61 28.53
C ASN A 349 14.06 -27.09 27.56
N ARG A 350 13.63 -26.26 26.62
CA ARG A 350 14.47 -25.57 25.66
C ARG A 350 14.41 -24.07 25.90
N PHE A 351 15.57 -23.45 26.06
CA PHE A 351 15.72 -22.00 26.09
C PHE A 351 16.58 -21.58 24.91
N GLU A 352 16.08 -20.61 24.14
CA GLU A 352 16.79 -20.02 23.03
C GLU A 352 16.85 -18.51 23.22
N GLU A 353 18.05 -17.96 23.15
CA GLU A 353 18.30 -16.52 23.13
C GLU A 353 18.95 -16.16 21.79
N GLU A 354 18.26 -15.34 21.01
CA GLU A 354 18.69 -14.94 19.66
C GLU A 354 18.85 -13.43 19.57
N ASP A 355 20.08 -12.98 19.30
CA ASP A 355 20.41 -11.59 18.99
C ASP A 355 20.30 -11.34 17.48
N GLN A 356 19.36 -10.50 17.08
CA GLN A 356 19.11 -10.11 15.70
C GLN A 356 19.56 -8.67 15.44
N LYS A 357 20.41 -8.47 14.44
CA LYS A 357 20.89 -7.16 13.99
C LYS A 357 20.57 -7.00 12.51
N GLY A 358 19.52 -6.23 12.23
CA GLY A 358 19.08 -5.91 10.88
C GLY A 358 19.41 -4.47 10.49
N SER A 359 19.94 -4.27 9.29
CA SER A 359 20.12 -2.93 8.70
C SER A 359 19.68 -2.93 7.25
N PHE A 360 19.06 -1.83 6.85
CA PHE A 360 18.58 -1.63 5.49
C PHE A 360 18.93 -0.22 5.03
N PHE A 361 19.42 -0.11 3.80
CA PHE A 361 19.68 1.14 3.12
C PHE A 361 19.07 1.10 1.73
N GLN A 362 18.35 2.14 1.37
CA GLN A 362 17.82 2.36 0.03
C GLN A 362 18.16 3.78 -0.43
N GLY A 363 18.74 3.89 -1.62
CA GLY A 363 18.94 5.14 -2.32
C GLY A 363 18.15 5.12 -3.62
N ARG A 364 17.40 6.19 -3.89
CA ARG A 364 16.58 6.32 -5.08
C ARG A 364 16.78 7.68 -5.72
N THR A 365 16.83 7.69 -7.05
CA THR A 365 16.87 8.90 -7.87
C THR A 365 15.97 8.72 -9.08
N ASP A 366 15.12 9.69 -9.37
CA ASP A 366 14.33 9.73 -10.60
C ASP A 366 14.56 11.08 -11.30
N TYR A 367 14.75 11.03 -12.61
CA TYR A 367 14.83 12.19 -13.47
C TYR A 367 13.66 12.17 -14.45
N ASN A 368 12.88 13.24 -14.46
CA ASN A 368 11.75 13.42 -15.37
C ASN A 368 12.01 14.63 -16.27
N ILE A 369 11.84 14.44 -17.57
CA ILE A 369 11.85 15.51 -18.56
C ILE A 369 10.55 15.52 -19.38
N ARG A 370 9.88 16.66 -19.39
CA ARG A 370 8.78 16.98 -20.30
C ARG A 370 9.36 17.50 -21.62
N LEU A 371 9.01 16.86 -22.73
CA LEU A 371 9.57 17.16 -24.05
C LEU A 371 8.76 18.23 -24.78
N ASP A 372 7.44 18.23 -24.63
CA ASP A 372 6.54 19.18 -25.30
C ASP A 372 5.47 19.75 -24.36
N THR A 373 4.58 20.60 -24.90
CA THR A 373 3.45 21.17 -24.15
C THR A 373 2.23 20.24 -24.12
N LEU A 374 2.19 19.19 -24.96
CA LEU A 374 1.11 18.21 -25.00
C LEU A 374 1.21 17.17 -23.87
N GLY A 375 2.35 17.12 -23.18
CA GLY A 375 2.59 16.24 -22.03
C GLY A 375 3.48 15.04 -22.34
N GLN A 376 4.15 15.03 -23.50
CA GLN A 376 5.16 14.04 -23.83
C GLN A 376 6.28 14.10 -22.79
N LYS A 377 6.64 12.96 -22.20
CA LYS A 377 7.65 12.91 -21.14
C LYS A 377 8.50 11.64 -21.19
N PHE A 378 9.69 11.77 -20.65
CA PHE A 378 10.62 10.67 -20.44
C PHE A 378 11.06 10.68 -18.97
N GLU A 379 11.01 9.51 -18.34
CA GLU A 379 11.37 9.31 -16.94
C GLU A 379 12.43 8.21 -16.84
N VAL A 380 13.52 8.49 -16.13
CA VAL A 380 14.57 7.51 -15.82
C VAL A 380 14.66 7.40 -14.31
N GLY A 381 14.59 6.17 -13.81
CA GLY A 381 14.68 5.86 -12.39
C GLY A 381 15.84 4.93 -12.11
N PHE A 382 16.54 5.20 -11.02
CA PHE A 382 17.54 4.30 -10.43
C PHE A 382 17.23 4.10 -8.96
N ASN A 383 17.26 2.85 -8.51
CA ASN A 383 17.06 2.47 -7.12
C ASN A 383 18.08 1.40 -6.73
N ALA A 384 18.76 1.60 -5.60
CA ALA A 384 19.74 0.67 -5.06
C ALA A 384 19.39 0.35 -3.60
N GLU A 385 19.38 -0.92 -3.27
CA GLU A 385 18.98 -1.46 -1.97
C GLU A 385 20.03 -2.40 -1.44
N PHE A 386 20.31 -2.27 -0.15
CA PHE A 386 21.25 -3.09 0.58
C PHE A 386 20.62 -3.47 1.91
N SER A 387 20.56 -4.76 2.19
CA SER A 387 20.10 -5.29 3.47
C SER A 387 21.17 -6.19 4.05
N ARG A 388 21.41 -6.08 5.35
CA ARG A 388 22.22 -7.02 6.11
C ARG A 388 21.47 -7.39 7.36
N ASN A 389 21.20 -8.68 7.53
CA ASN A 389 20.69 -9.27 8.75
C ASN A 389 21.75 -10.22 9.29
N ASN A 390 22.05 -10.09 10.58
CA ASN A 390 22.88 -11.03 11.30
C ASN A 390 22.09 -11.50 12.51
N ASP A 391 21.84 -12.80 12.57
CA ASP A 391 21.12 -13.43 13.67
C ASP A 391 22.05 -14.46 14.31
N ASP A 392 22.32 -14.29 15.60
CA ASP A 392 23.17 -15.17 16.40
C ASP A 392 22.30 -15.75 17.53
N ALA A 393 22.17 -17.07 17.63
CA ALA A 393 21.36 -17.72 18.65
C ALA A 393 22.16 -18.71 19.48
N GLN A 394 21.82 -18.77 20.76
CA GLN A 394 22.27 -19.78 21.71
C GLN A 394 21.05 -20.61 22.12
N ILE A 395 21.16 -21.94 21.98
CA ILE A 395 20.07 -22.87 22.23
C ILE A 395 20.53 -23.87 23.29
N LEU A 396 19.93 -23.80 24.47
CA LEU A 396 20.11 -24.74 25.55
C LEU A 396 18.91 -25.69 25.59
N GLU A 397 19.15 -27.00 25.53
CA GLU A 397 18.10 -28.01 25.62
C GLU A 397 18.42 -29.04 26.71
N ASN A 398 17.54 -29.14 27.70
CA ASN A 398 17.70 -30.05 28.83
C ASN A 398 16.52 -31.00 28.90
N ARG A 399 16.79 -32.30 28.88
CA ARG A 399 15.81 -33.30 29.30
C ARG A 399 15.81 -33.35 30.82
N VAL A 400 14.64 -33.13 31.44
CA VAL A 400 14.47 -33.08 32.91
C VAL A 400 13.86 -34.37 33.46
N PHE A 401 13.14 -35.12 32.62
CA PHE A 401 12.54 -36.42 32.94
C PHE A 401 12.79 -37.40 31.78
N PRO A 402 13.05 -38.71 32.01
CA PRO A 402 13.06 -39.42 33.30
C PRO A 402 14.32 -39.20 34.12
N GLU A 403 15.41 -38.80 33.46
CA GLU A 403 16.67 -38.42 34.08
C GLU A 403 17.17 -37.11 33.48
N LEU A 404 17.79 -36.28 34.32
CA LEU A 404 18.39 -35.03 33.90
C LEU A 404 19.52 -35.32 32.91
N ASN A 405 19.37 -34.86 31.68
CA ASN A 405 20.40 -34.88 30.65
C ASN A 405 20.49 -33.50 30.00
N ASN A 406 21.67 -32.90 30.05
CA ASN A 406 21.95 -31.65 29.36
C ASN A 406 22.48 -31.98 27.97
N ASN A 407 21.73 -31.64 26.93
CA ASN A 407 22.10 -31.94 25.54
C ASN A 407 23.15 -30.96 24.97
N GLY A 408 23.84 -30.21 25.84
CA GLY A 408 24.85 -29.23 25.47
C GLY A 408 24.28 -27.91 24.96
N LEU A 409 25.16 -26.95 24.72
CA LEU A 409 24.82 -25.69 24.06
C LEU A 409 24.99 -25.81 22.54
N ASP A 410 23.92 -25.54 21.79
CA ASP A 410 24.01 -25.32 20.34
C ASP A 410 24.08 -23.81 20.06
N ILE A 411 24.89 -23.42 19.07
CA ILE A 411 24.98 -22.04 18.58
C ILE A 411 24.59 -22.03 17.11
N THR A 412 23.70 -21.12 16.73
CA THR A 412 23.39 -20.86 15.32
C THR A 412 23.83 -19.46 14.93
N PHE A 413 24.32 -19.29 13.72
CA PHE A 413 24.55 -17.97 13.13
C PHE A 413 23.93 -17.91 11.74
N ASN A 414 23.45 -16.73 11.36
CA ASN A 414 22.83 -16.49 10.07
C ASN A 414 23.17 -15.08 9.57
N GLU A 415 24.15 -14.99 8.66
CA GLU A 415 24.51 -13.73 7.99
C GLU A 415 23.88 -13.65 6.59
N GLU A 416 22.76 -12.94 6.50
CA GLU A 416 22.05 -12.68 5.25
C GLU A 416 22.43 -11.29 4.69
N ASN A 417 23.06 -11.27 3.52
CA ASN A 417 23.41 -10.05 2.79
C ASN A 417 22.65 -10.00 1.46
N ARG A 418 21.76 -9.02 1.32
CA ARG A 418 20.99 -8.80 0.08
C ARG A 418 21.38 -7.48 -0.59
N ARG A 419 21.49 -7.51 -1.91
CA ARG A 419 21.70 -6.34 -2.76
C ARG A 419 20.71 -6.38 -3.91
N GLN A 420 20.10 -5.26 -4.23
CA GLN A 420 19.20 -5.14 -5.36
C GLN A 420 19.38 -3.80 -6.07
N TYR A 421 19.46 -3.84 -7.40
CA TYR A 421 19.50 -2.67 -8.25
C TYR A 421 18.30 -2.70 -9.18
N LEU A 422 17.63 -1.57 -9.33
CA LEU A 422 16.52 -1.40 -10.24
C LEU A 422 16.78 -0.18 -11.13
N VAL A 423 16.66 -0.40 -12.44
CA VAL A 423 16.75 0.65 -13.46
C VAL A 423 15.43 0.66 -14.22
N SER A 424 14.81 1.84 -14.35
CA SER A 424 13.60 2.03 -15.14
C SER A 424 13.78 3.15 -16.17
N ALA A 425 13.23 2.97 -17.35
CA ALA A 425 13.09 4.02 -18.36
C ALA A 425 11.68 3.97 -18.92
N ASP A 426 10.93 5.07 -18.80
CA ASP A 426 9.53 5.17 -19.17
C ASP A 426 9.32 6.36 -20.13
N TYR A 427 8.68 6.11 -21.26
CA TYR A 427 8.34 7.10 -22.26
C TYR A 427 6.82 7.20 -22.39
N THR A 428 6.27 8.41 -22.27
CA THR A 428 4.85 8.68 -22.45
C THR A 428 4.64 9.61 -23.64
N LEU A 429 3.84 9.16 -24.59
CA LEU A 429 3.44 9.90 -25.77
C LEU A 429 1.91 10.15 -25.73
N PRO A 430 1.46 11.37 -25.42
CA PRO A 430 0.05 11.74 -25.52
C PRO A 430 -0.36 11.93 -26.98
N PHE A 431 -1.63 11.63 -27.28
CA PHE A 431 -2.29 11.94 -28.54
C PHE A 431 -3.55 12.78 -28.27
N GLN A 432 -4.36 13.05 -29.31
CA GLN A 432 -5.62 13.77 -29.16
C GLN A 432 -6.65 12.98 -28.31
N LYS A 433 -7.63 13.69 -27.74
CA LYS A 433 -8.77 13.13 -26.98
C LYS A 433 -8.37 12.26 -25.78
N GLU A 434 -7.42 12.74 -24.98
CA GLU A 434 -6.98 12.10 -23.73
C GLU A 434 -6.42 10.67 -23.91
N SER A 435 -5.97 10.33 -25.13
CA SER A 435 -5.30 9.05 -25.39
C SER A 435 -3.79 9.18 -25.25
N LYS A 436 -3.12 8.09 -24.84
CA LYS A 436 -1.67 8.06 -24.67
C LYS A 436 -1.09 6.67 -24.90
N LEU A 437 0.12 6.62 -25.43
CA LEU A 437 0.97 5.43 -25.49
C LEU A 437 2.06 5.57 -24.43
N GLU A 438 2.24 4.53 -23.63
CA GLU A 438 3.31 4.41 -22.65
C GLU A 438 4.16 3.21 -23.02
N LEU A 439 5.46 3.43 -23.19
CA LEU A 439 6.46 2.40 -23.45
C LEU A 439 7.47 2.43 -22.31
N GLY A 440 7.98 1.29 -21.88
CA GLY A 440 9.05 1.32 -20.89
C GLY A 440 9.85 0.03 -20.78
N TYR A 441 10.99 0.20 -20.12
CA TYR A 441 11.95 -0.84 -19.80
C TYR A 441 12.21 -0.84 -18.29
N LEU A 442 12.27 -2.03 -17.70
CA LEU A 442 12.60 -2.24 -16.30
C LEU A 442 13.63 -3.36 -16.19
N SER A 443 14.70 -3.12 -15.44
CA SER A 443 15.69 -4.13 -15.08
C SER A 443 15.78 -4.23 -13.57
N THR A 444 15.68 -5.43 -13.01
CA THR A 444 15.94 -5.71 -11.59
C THR A 444 17.07 -6.72 -11.50
N LEU A 445 18.13 -6.38 -10.78
CA LEU A 445 19.31 -7.22 -10.58
C LEU A 445 19.46 -7.47 -9.09
N GLY A 446 19.16 -8.68 -8.65
CA GLY A 446 19.15 -9.09 -7.25
C GLY A 446 20.22 -10.13 -6.94
N SER A 447 20.85 -10.01 -5.77
CA SER A 447 21.69 -11.05 -5.19
C SER A 447 21.47 -11.13 -3.69
N THR A 448 21.31 -12.35 -3.19
CA THR A 448 21.26 -12.69 -1.77
C THR A 448 22.35 -13.70 -1.49
N ARG A 449 23.18 -13.42 -0.49
CA ARG A 449 24.14 -14.37 0.06
C ARG A 449 23.73 -14.67 1.49
N ASN A 450 23.69 -15.93 1.85
CA ASN A 450 23.34 -16.36 3.19
C ASN A 450 24.38 -17.33 3.72
N ASP A 451 25.08 -16.93 4.78
CA ASP A 451 25.99 -17.80 5.52
C ASP A 451 25.29 -18.27 6.78
N TYR A 452 24.80 -19.51 6.75
CA TYR A 452 24.06 -20.11 7.85
C TYR A 452 24.87 -21.25 8.43
N GLY A 453 24.97 -21.32 9.75
CA GLY A 453 25.67 -22.41 10.40
C GLY A 453 25.12 -22.76 11.76
N VAL A 454 25.36 -24.02 12.12
CA VAL A 454 25.01 -24.58 13.42
C VAL A 454 26.25 -25.25 13.98
N ARG A 455 26.53 -24.96 15.25
CA ARG A 455 27.62 -25.55 16.00
C ARG A 455 27.07 -26.18 17.26
N THR A 456 27.64 -27.30 17.65
CA THR A 456 27.32 -27.96 18.92
C THR A 456 28.54 -28.03 19.81
N GLU A 457 28.32 -28.04 21.11
CA GLU A 457 29.35 -28.15 22.13
C GLU A 457 30.07 -29.52 22.05
N ALA A 458 31.39 -29.50 22.20
CA ALA A 458 32.27 -30.67 22.20
C ALA A 458 33.42 -30.48 23.20
N ASP A 459 34.17 -31.54 23.50
CA ASP A 459 35.22 -31.57 24.55
C ASP A 459 36.27 -30.42 24.47
N MET A 460 36.51 -29.87 23.28
CA MET A 460 37.48 -28.79 23.04
C MET A 460 36.86 -27.52 22.44
N GLY A 461 35.57 -27.26 22.66
CA GLY A 461 34.88 -26.04 22.22
C GLY A 461 33.62 -26.34 21.41
N PHE A 462 33.51 -25.78 20.22
CA PHE A 462 32.35 -25.95 19.34
C PHE A 462 32.77 -26.59 18.00
N VAL A 463 31.97 -27.52 17.50
CA VAL A 463 32.15 -28.15 16.18
C VAL A 463 30.92 -27.89 15.32
N ASP A 464 31.14 -27.65 14.02
CA ASP A 464 30.04 -27.44 13.06
C ASP A 464 29.20 -28.73 12.91
N ILE A 465 27.90 -28.57 12.72
CA ILE A 465 27.00 -29.64 12.25
C ILE A 465 26.83 -29.46 10.74
N PRO A 466 27.53 -30.25 9.89
CA PRO A 466 27.59 -30.01 8.45
C PRO A 466 26.22 -30.07 7.76
N GLU A 467 25.28 -30.87 8.28
CA GLU A 467 23.95 -31.05 7.71
C GLU A 467 23.06 -29.79 7.82
N PHE A 468 23.42 -28.87 8.72
CA PHE A 468 22.72 -27.60 8.94
C PHE A 468 23.61 -26.38 8.70
N THR A 469 24.81 -26.57 8.12
CA THR A 469 25.76 -25.48 7.87
C THR A 469 26.01 -25.32 6.38
N ASN A 470 25.71 -24.15 5.82
CA ASN A 470 25.89 -23.88 4.40
C ASN A 470 26.03 -22.39 4.10
N ASN A 471 26.85 -22.09 3.09
CA ASN A 471 26.93 -20.78 2.46
C ASN A 471 26.23 -20.83 1.11
N THR A 472 25.24 -19.96 0.91
CA THR A 472 24.38 -19.99 -0.27
C THR A 472 24.37 -18.66 -1.01
N GLU A 473 24.32 -18.73 -2.34
CA GLU A 473 24.21 -17.56 -3.23
C GLU A 473 22.98 -17.74 -4.13
N TYR A 474 22.04 -16.81 -4.02
CA TYR A 474 20.90 -16.67 -4.93
C TYR A 474 21.08 -15.40 -5.76
N ARG A 475 21.04 -15.51 -7.08
CA ARG A 475 20.98 -14.36 -7.99
C ARG A 475 19.73 -14.46 -8.84
N GLU A 476 19.02 -13.35 -8.96
CA GLU A 476 17.85 -13.24 -9.82
C GLU A 476 17.91 -11.92 -10.59
N ASN A 477 17.93 -12.04 -11.91
CA ASN A 477 17.89 -10.91 -12.82
C ASN A 477 16.60 -10.96 -13.63
N VAL A 478 15.86 -9.85 -13.65
CA VAL A 478 14.61 -9.72 -14.41
C VAL A 478 14.72 -8.52 -15.34
N HIS A 479 14.59 -8.77 -16.64
CA HIS A 479 14.55 -7.75 -17.68
C HIS A 479 13.16 -7.70 -18.28
N ALA A 480 12.58 -6.53 -18.40
CA ALA A 480 11.22 -6.39 -18.87
C ALA A 480 11.01 -5.21 -19.79
N PHE A 481 10.21 -5.45 -20.83
CA PHE A 481 9.73 -4.45 -21.77
C PHE A 481 8.22 -4.42 -21.73
N TYR A 482 7.64 -3.24 -21.76
CA TYR A 482 6.19 -3.10 -21.81
C TYR A 482 5.75 -2.00 -22.76
N GLY A 483 4.53 -2.17 -23.26
CA GLY A 483 3.77 -1.13 -23.94
C GLY A 483 2.33 -1.14 -23.45
N GLN A 484 1.76 0.03 -23.22
CA GLN A 484 0.33 0.16 -22.91
C GLN A 484 -0.28 1.39 -23.58
N TYR A 485 -1.49 1.24 -24.08
CA TYR A 485 -2.27 2.30 -24.71
C TYR A 485 -3.51 2.59 -23.86
N THR A 486 -3.70 3.86 -23.53
CA THR A 486 -4.90 4.35 -22.84
C THR A 486 -5.69 5.23 -23.78
N GLY A 487 -7.01 5.11 -23.78
CA GLY A 487 -7.89 5.98 -24.57
C GLY A 487 -9.32 5.98 -24.03
N SER A 488 -10.13 6.86 -24.61
CA SER A 488 -11.56 6.94 -24.30
C SER A 488 -12.38 7.06 -25.58
N TRP A 489 -13.56 6.45 -25.56
CA TRP A 489 -14.58 6.54 -26.59
C TRP A 489 -15.95 6.71 -25.93
N ASN A 490 -16.51 7.92 -26.02
CA ASN A 490 -17.75 8.31 -25.36
C ASN A 490 -17.69 8.06 -23.84
N LYS A 491 -18.49 7.11 -23.33
CA LYS A 491 -18.56 6.75 -21.91
C LYS A 491 -17.59 5.63 -21.52
N LEU A 492 -16.91 5.04 -22.51
CA LEU A 492 -15.99 3.93 -22.31
C LEU A 492 -14.56 4.46 -22.29
N SER A 493 -13.86 4.29 -21.19
CA SER A 493 -12.40 4.46 -21.12
C SER A 493 -11.74 3.09 -21.08
N PHE A 494 -10.61 2.93 -21.76
CA PHE A 494 -9.90 1.66 -21.84
C PHE A 494 -8.39 1.83 -21.70
N LYS A 495 -7.74 0.80 -21.15
CA LYS A 495 -6.28 0.68 -21.05
C LYS A 495 -5.88 -0.74 -21.45
N LEU A 496 -5.13 -0.89 -22.51
CA LEU A 496 -4.64 -2.18 -23.03
C LEU A 496 -3.13 -2.21 -22.91
N GLY A 497 -2.56 -3.27 -22.33
CA GLY A 497 -1.12 -3.37 -22.11
C GLY A 497 -0.58 -4.76 -22.37
N LEU A 498 0.66 -4.82 -22.83
CA LEU A 498 1.43 -6.04 -23.03
C LEU A 498 2.82 -5.86 -22.43
N ARG A 499 3.28 -6.87 -21.69
CA ARG A 499 4.61 -6.89 -21.08
C ARG A 499 5.29 -8.22 -21.37
N SER A 500 6.59 -8.16 -21.64
CA SER A 500 7.48 -9.33 -21.70
C SER A 500 8.46 -9.24 -20.55
N GLU A 501 8.67 -10.32 -19.81
CA GLU A 501 9.76 -10.42 -18.82
C GLU A 501 10.64 -11.62 -19.13
N THR A 502 11.95 -11.45 -19.05
CA THR A 502 12.94 -12.53 -19.05
C THR A 502 13.56 -12.60 -17.66
N THR A 503 13.55 -13.78 -17.06
CA THR A 503 14.09 -14.06 -15.74
C THR A 503 15.26 -15.02 -15.85
N ASP A 504 16.36 -14.69 -15.19
CA ASP A 504 17.57 -15.50 -15.09
C ASP A 504 17.91 -15.69 -13.60
N ILE A 505 17.92 -16.94 -13.15
CA ILE A 505 18.14 -17.34 -11.76
C ILE A 505 19.37 -18.21 -11.67
N LEU A 506 20.19 -17.99 -10.65
CA LEU A 506 21.28 -18.87 -10.24
C LEU A 506 21.16 -19.17 -8.75
N ILE A 507 21.20 -20.45 -8.40
CA ILE A 507 21.19 -20.97 -7.03
C ILE A 507 22.51 -21.70 -6.82
N LYS A 508 23.22 -21.38 -5.73
CA LYS A 508 24.40 -22.12 -5.29
C LYS A 508 24.30 -22.46 -3.81
N ALA A 509 24.72 -23.67 -3.44
CA ALA A 509 24.92 -24.07 -2.06
C ALA A 509 26.28 -24.75 -1.93
N MET A 510 27.23 -24.07 -1.26
CA MET A 510 28.65 -24.41 -1.31
C MET A 510 28.98 -25.70 -0.54
N ALA A 511 28.29 -25.98 0.59
CA ALA A 511 28.56 -27.16 1.41
C ALA A 511 28.22 -28.48 0.70
N THR A 512 27.30 -28.45 -0.26
CA THR A 512 26.86 -29.62 -1.04
C THR A 512 27.33 -29.59 -2.50
N ASP A 513 28.18 -28.63 -2.87
CA ASP A 513 28.57 -28.32 -4.27
C ASP A 513 27.36 -28.25 -5.22
N TYR A 514 26.24 -27.72 -4.74
CA TYR A 514 25.01 -27.61 -5.51
C TYR A 514 25.01 -26.34 -6.35
N GLN A 515 24.69 -26.46 -7.63
CA GLN A 515 24.47 -25.32 -8.51
C GLN A 515 23.34 -25.60 -9.52
N GLU A 516 22.39 -24.68 -9.64
CA GLU A 516 21.32 -24.74 -10.64
C GLU A 516 21.05 -23.37 -11.24
N GLY A 517 20.81 -23.33 -12.55
CA GLY A 517 20.39 -22.14 -13.28
C GLY A 517 19.01 -22.33 -13.91
N LYS A 518 18.14 -21.33 -13.80
CA LYS A 518 16.83 -21.31 -14.46
C LYS A 518 16.68 -20.05 -15.32
N ASN A 519 16.19 -20.21 -16.54
CA ASN A 519 15.92 -19.10 -17.44
C ASN A 519 14.58 -19.28 -18.16
N TYR A 520 13.75 -18.24 -18.17
CA TYR A 520 12.48 -18.26 -18.87
C TYR A 520 12.04 -16.84 -19.29
N THR A 521 11.31 -16.78 -20.40
CA THR A 521 10.68 -15.55 -20.91
C THR A 521 9.17 -15.73 -21.01
N ASP A 522 8.43 -14.81 -20.42
CA ASP A 522 6.97 -14.85 -20.34
C ASP A 522 6.32 -13.56 -20.83
N ILE A 523 5.06 -13.67 -21.27
CA ILE A 523 4.23 -12.55 -21.74
C ILE A 523 3.01 -12.36 -20.83
N PHE A 524 2.77 -11.10 -20.45
CA PHE A 524 1.76 -10.67 -19.49
C PHE A 524 0.85 -9.60 -20.12
N PRO A 525 -0.26 -10.01 -20.76
CA PRO A 525 -1.29 -9.08 -21.20
C PRO A 525 -2.13 -8.53 -20.04
N SER A 526 -2.62 -7.30 -20.19
CA SER A 526 -3.56 -6.65 -19.28
C SER A 526 -4.57 -5.80 -20.06
N ALA A 527 -5.81 -5.77 -19.59
CA ALA A 527 -6.87 -4.95 -20.18
C ALA A 527 -7.78 -4.39 -19.08
N PHE A 528 -8.10 -3.10 -19.18
CA PHE A 528 -9.03 -2.41 -18.29
C PHE A 528 -10.06 -1.69 -19.12
N LEU A 529 -11.33 -1.84 -18.76
CA LEU A 529 -12.46 -1.12 -19.35
C LEU A 529 -13.24 -0.46 -18.22
N ASN A 530 -13.42 0.85 -18.30
CA ASN A 530 -14.26 1.63 -17.41
C ASN A 530 -15.43 2.19 -18.22
N TYR A 531 -16.66 1.87 -17.82
CA TYR A 531 -17.86 2.41 -18.43
C TYR A 531 -18.58 3.32 -17.46
N LYS A 532 -18.64 4.62 -17.79
CA LYS A 532 -19.32 5.64 -16.99
C LYS A 532 -20.83 5.62 -17.24
N LEU A 533 -21.60 5.45 -16.17
CA LEU A 533 -23.07 5.52 -16.22
C LEU A 533 -23.55 6.98 -16.08
N LYS A 534 -24.86 7.21 -15.98
CA LYS A 534 -25.38 8.53 -15.58
C LYS A 534 -25.00 8.80 -14.11
N GLY A 535 -24.58 10.03 -13.80
CA GLY A 535 -24.05 10.40 -12.48
C GLY A 535 -22.58 9.98 -12.30
N ASP A 536 -22.20 9.68 -11.06
CA ASP A 536 -20.84 9.29 -10.66
C ASP A 536 -20.61 7.77 -10.67
N ALA A 537 -21.57 6.99 -11.17
CA ALA A 537 -21.50 5.54 -11.15
C ALA A 537 -20.67 4.98 -12.32
N THR A 538 -19.90 3.93 -12.07
CA THR A 538 -19.00 3.29 -13.05
C THR A 538 -19.02 1.76 -12.93
N PHE A 539 -18.88 1.09 -14.07
CA PHE A 539 -18.50 -0.32 -14.13
C PHE A 539 -17.04 -0.44 -14.58
N ASN A 540 -16.27 -1.28 -13.92
CA ASN A 540 -14.86 -1.54 -14.20
C ASN A 540 -14.67 -3.02 -14.48
N LEU A 541 -14.26 -3.38 -15.70
CA LEU A 541 -13.77 -4.71 -16.02
C LEU A 541 -12.24 -4.65 -16.07
N SER A 542 -11.57 -5.57 -15.39
CA SER A 542 -10.11 -5.72 -15.46
C SER A 542 -9.75 -7.16 -15.71
N LEU A 543 -8.81 -7.38 -16.63
CA LEU A 543 -8.28 -8.68 -17.04
C LEU A 543 -6.75 -8.62 -16.95
N SER A 544 -6.12 -9.62 -16.36
CA SER A 544 -4.65 -9.67 -16.32
C SER A 544 -4.10 -11.09 -16.25
N ARG A 545 -2.87 -11.27 -16.73
CA ARG A 545 -2.03 -12.44 -16.45
C ARG A 545 -0.80 -11.99 -15.67
N ARG A 546 -0.44 -12.70 -14.61
CA ARG A 546 0.68 -12.39 -13.70
C ARG A 546 1.48 -13.65 -13.37
N ILE A 547 2.67 -13.46 -12.78
CA ILE A 547 3.58 -14.53 -12.34
C ILE A 547 3.87 -14.39 -10.85
N GLY A 548 3.96 -15.50 -10.13
CA GLY A 548 4.45 -15.56 -8.75
C GLY A 548 5.73 -16.39 -8.71
N ARG A 549 6.88 -15.73 -8.57
CA ARG A 549 8.18 -16.41 -8.44
C ARG A 549 8.38 -16.90 -7.00
N PRO A 550 9.02 -18.05 -6.79
CA PRO A 550 9.40 -18.51 -5.45
C PRO A 550 10.49 -17.58 -4.91
N TYR A 551 10.32 -17.06 -3.69
CA TYR A 551 11.37 -16.25 -3.06
C TYR A 551 12.54 -17.15 -2.62
N TYR A 552 13.72 -16.56 -2.43
CA TYR A 552 14.97 -17.33 -2.34
C TYR A 552 14.96 -18.45 -1.26
N LYS A 553 14.41 -18.24 -0.05
CA LYS A 553 14.39 -19.31 0.97
C LYS A 553 13.57 -20.53 0.54
N LEU A 554 12.61 -20.37 -0.38
CA LEU A 554 11.81 -21.49 -0.89
C LEU A 554 12.57 -22.39 -1.84
N VAL A 555 13.65 -21.89 -2.46
CA VAL A 555 14.39 -22.64 -3.48
C VAL A 555 15.73 -23.14 -2.99
N VAL A 556 16.26 -22.59 -1.89
CA VAL A 556 17.58 -22.99 -1.41
C VAL A 556 17.50 -24.38 -0.72
N PRO A 557 18.23 -25.40 -1.21
CA PRO A 557 18.09 -26.79 -0.77
C PRO A 557 18.85 -27.12 0.52
N PHE A 558 18.84 -26.25 1.54
CA PHE A 558 19.42 -26.57 2.85
C PHE A 558 18.36 -26.54 3.95
N SER A 559 18.63 -27.28 5.04
CA SER A 559 17.74 -27.42 6.18
C SER A 559 17.96 -26.33 7.21
N SER A 560 16.91 -25.61 7.63
CA SER A 560 17.01 -24.68 8.77
C SER A 560 17.00 -25.44 10.10
N TYR A 561 17.80 -25.00 11.08
CA TYR A 561 17.80 -25.52 12.43
C TYR A 561 16.99 -24.62 13.37
N THR A 562 15.67 -24.78 13.32
CA THR A 562 14.73 -24.07 14.21
C THR A 562 14.40 -24.90 15.45
N ASP A 563 14.22 -26.21 15.24
CA ASP A 563 13.86 -27.20 16.26
C ASP A 563 14.41 -28.55 15.78
N ARG A 564 14.94 -29.36 16.69
CA ARG A 564 15.46 -30.71 16.41
C ARG A 564 14.40 -31.65 15.83
N ARG A 565 13.11 -31.37 16.03
CA ARG A 565 11.98 -32.16 15.53
C ARG A 565 11.35 -31.61 14.26
N ASN A 566 11.56 -30.33 13.94
CA ASN A 566 10.90 -29.63 12.85
C ASN A 566 11.91 -28.80 12.05
N ILE A 567 12.13 -29.18 10.79
CA ILE A 567 13.05 -28.49 9.88
C ILE A 567 12.30 -27.94 8.67
N PHE A 568 12.83 -26.89 8.05
CA PHE A 568 12.38 -26.41 6.75
C PHE A 568 13.46 -26.66 5.71
N VAL A 569 13.07 -27.18 4.55
CA VAL A 569 13.98 -27.44 3.42
C VAL A 569 13.41 -26.82 2.16
N GLY A 570 14.17 -25.96 1.49
CA GLY A 570 13.77 -25.39 0.21
C GLY A 570 13.77 -26.45 -0.90
N ASN A 571 13.01 -26.16 -1.97
CA ASN A 571 12.89 -27.00 -3.15
C ASN A 571 13.39 -26.23 -4.38
N PRO A 572 14.61 -26.54 -4.85
CA PRO A 572 15.21 -25.80 -5.96
C PRO A 572 14.47 -26.07 -7.28
N ASP A 573 13.78 -27.22 -7.43
CA ASP A 573 13.02 -27.59 -8.63
C ASP A 573 11.71 -26.82 -8.80
N ILE A 574 11.29 -26.02 -7.81
CA ILE A 574 9.99 -25.36 -7.85
C ILE A 574 9.89 -24.37 -9.01
N ASN A 575 8.77 -24.44 -9.73
CA ASN A 575 8.44 -23.58 -10.85
C ASN A 575 7.62 -22.37 -10.39
N PRO A 576 7.69 -21.24 -11.11
CA PRO A 576 6.79 -20.13 -10.86
C PRO A 576 5.32 -20.55 -11.09
N ARG A 577 4.42 -19.89 -10.37
CA ARG A 577 2.98 -19.99 -10.62
C ARG A 577 2.51 -18.89 -11.56
N TYR A 578 1.49 -19.17 -12.36
CA TYR A 578 0.89 -18.20 -13.27
C TYR A 578 -0.57 -17.98 -12.91
N ILE A 579 -0.98 -16.72 -12.76
CA ILE A 579 -2.34 -16.36 -12.38
C ILE A 579 -2.99 -15.55 -13.49
N SER A 580 -4.16 -15.99 -13.94
CA SER A 580 -5.03 -15.24 -14.84
C SER A 580 -6.25 -14.77 -14.05
N SER A 581 -6.52 -13.47 -14.06
CA SER A 581 -7.60 -12.86 -13.29
C SER A 581 -8.57 -12.10 -14.18
N ALA A 582 -9.85 -12.13 -13.80
CA ALA A 582 -10.88 -11.25 -14.32
C ALA A 582 -11.71 -10.69 -13.16
N GLU A 583 -11.90 -9.36 -13.13
CA GLU A 583 -12.69 -8.68 -12.10
C GLU A 583 -13.68 -7.71 -12.72
N LEU A 584 -14.93 -7.76 -12.27
CA LEU A 584 -15.99 -6.82 -12.59
C LEU A 584 -16.41 -6.08 -11.32
N ALA A 585 -16.09 -4.80 -11.23
CA ALA A 585 -16.45 -3.94 -10.11
C ALA A 585 -17.50 -2.90 -10.51
N TYR A 586 -18.44 -2.63 -9.61
CA TYR A 586 -19.31 -1.47 -9.68
C TYR A 586 -18.93 -0.48 -8.59
N SER A 587 -18.97 0.81 -8.91
CA SER A 587 -18.82 1.88 -7.93
C SER A 587 -19.86 2.94 -8.20
N GLY A 588 -20.73 3.21 -7.24
CA GLY A 588 -21.71 4.28 -7.32
C GLY A 588 -22.43 4.50 -6.00
N LYS A 589 -22.87 5.74 -5.75
CA LYS A 589 -23.80 6.04 -4.67
C LYS A 589 -25.19 5.55 -5.10
N ILE A 590 -25.80 4.68 -4.29
CA ILE A 590 -27.20 4.30 -4.50
C ILE A 590 -28.10 5.40 -3.90
N LEU A 591 -27.72 5.89 -2.72
CA LEU A 591 -28.37 7.01 -2.02
C LEU A 591 -27.28 7.96 -1.51
N GLU A 592 -27.66 9.18 -1.16
CA GLU A 592 -26.72 10.21 -0.67
C GLU A 592 -25.82 9.73 0.48
N LYS A 593 -26.40 8.91 1.39
CA LYS A 593 -25.75 8.38 2.60
C LYS A 593 -25.41 6.89 2.51
N PHE A 594 -25.56 6.26 1.34
CA PHE A 594 -25.36 4.81 1.16
C PHE A 594 -24.68 4.51 -0.17
N GLN A 595 -23.46 3.98 -0.07
CA GLN A 595 -22.64 3.59 -1.21
C GLN A 595 -22.31 2.11 -1.11
N ILE A 596 -22.40 1.40 -2.24
CA ILE A 596 -21.95 0.02 -2.36
C ILE A 596 -20.86 -0.09 -3.43
N ILE A 597 -19.93 -1.01 -3.20
CA ILE A 597 -18.80 -1.30 -4.07
C ILE A 597 -18.68 -2.83 -4.20
N PRO A 598 -19.57 -3.50 -4.96
CA PRO A 598 -19.44 -4.91 -5.22
C PRO A 598 -18.37 -5.16 -6.30
N THR A 599 -17.55 -6.18 -6.11
CA THR A 599 -16.54 -6.66 -7.06
C THR A 599 -16.67 -8.17 -7.18
N LEU A 600 -17.07 -8.64 -8.37
CA LEU A 600 -17.01 -10.05 -8.73
C LEU A 600 -15.63 -10.34 -9.30
N TYR A 601 -15.05 -11.49 -8.95
CA TYR A 601 -13.76 -11.90 -9.49
C TYR A 601 -13.67 -13.40 -9.72
N ILE A 602 -12.82 -13.77 -10.68
CA ILE A 602 -12.32 -15.12 -10.89
C ILE A 602 -10.80 -15.06 -11.06
N ARG A 603 -10.09 -16.01 -10.48
CA ARG A 603 -8.65 -16.19 -10.55
C ARG A 603 -8.35 -17.64 -10.84
N ASP A 604 -7.62 -17.90 -11.91
CA ASP A 604 -7.13 -19.23 -12.27
C ASP A 604 -5.60 -19.24 -12.11
N THR A 605 -5.11 -20.09 -11.21
CA THR A 605 -3.68 -20.30 -10.96
C THR A 605 -3.24 -21.64 -11.52
N LYS A 606 -2.19 -21.61 -12.33
CA LYS A 606 -1.44 -22.80 -12.75
C LYS A 606 -0.16 -22.92 -11.93
N ASN A 607 0.22 -24.16 -11.62
CA ASN A 607 1.39 -24.51 -10.80
C ASN A 607 1.33 -23.89 -9.40
N GLU A 608 0.15 -23.90 -8.76
CA GLU A 608 -0.04 -23.38 -7.40
C GLU A 608 1.01 -23.96 -6.45
N MET A 609 1.57 -23.11 -5.59
CA MET A 609 2.67 -23.49 -4.69
C MET A 609 2.12 -23.61 -3.28
N GLU A 610 2.17 -24.81 -2.70
CA GLU A 610 1.79 -25.03 -1.31
C GLU A 610 2.91 -25.72 -0.52
N PHE A 611 2.97 -25.40 0.77
CA PHE A 611 3.80 -26.14 1.70
C PHE A 611 3.17 -27.50 1.95
N PHE A 612 4.00 -28.53 2.02
CA PHE A 612 3.62 -29.83 2.52
C PHE A 612 4.64 -30.30 3.56
N VAL A 613 4.17 -31.07 4.52
CA VAL A 613 5.01 -31.64 5.58
C VAL A 613 5.22 -33.12 5.28
N GLU A 614 6.47 -33.55 5.27
CA GLU A 614 6.86 -34.96 5.14
C GLU A 614 7.76 -35.39 6.29
N ARG A 615 7.76 -36.70 6.60
CA ARG A 615 8.77 -37.30 7.47
C ARG A 615 10.07 -37.46 6.68
N ARG A 616 11.20 -37.12 7.30
CA ARG A 616 12.54 -37.36 6.77
C ARG A 616 13.45 -37.90 7.85
N ASN A 617 14.33 -38.82 7.47
CA ASN A 617 15.44 -39.21 8.32
C ASN A 617 16.61 -38.24 8.10
N VAL A 618 17.09 -37.65 9.18
CA VAL A 618 18.30 -36.83 9.20
C VAL A 618 19.31 -37.51 10.10
N THR A 619 20.49 -37.77 9.54
CA THR A 619 21.63 -38.31 10.27
C THR A 619 22.52 -37.15 10.70
N VAL A 620 22.83 -37.05 11.99
CA VAL A 620 23.78 -36.07 12.54
C VAL A 620 24.87 -36.87 13.28
N GLY A 621 26.09 -36.84 12.75
CA GLY A 621 27.17 -37.70 13.24
C GLY A 621 26.82 -39.19 13.07
N SER A 622 26.64 -39.91 14.18
CA SER A 622 26.26 -41.34 14.17
C SER A 622 24.77 -41.60 14.47
N GLU A 623 24.02 -40.56 14.82
CA GLU A 623 22.61 -40.68 15.19
C GLU A 623 21.72 -40.37 13.98
N THR A 624 20.78 -41.26 13.68
CA THR A 624 19.72 -41.00 12.68
C THR A 624 18.41 -40.82 13.41
N ARG A 625 17.75 -39.68 13.16
CA ARG A 625 16.44 -39.35 13.72
C ARG A 625 15.45 -39.03 12.61
N GLU A 626 14.20 -39.41 12.83
CA GLU A 626 13.11 -38.95 11.98
C GLU A 626 12.68 -37.54 12.44
N VAL A 627 12.48 -36.65 11.48
CA VAL A 627 12.06 -35.27 11.69
C VAL A 627 10.90 -34.92 10.74
N PHE A 628 10.11 -33.93 11.12
CA PHE A 628 9.12 -33.34 10.24
C PHE A 628 9.79 -32.26 9.39
N ALA A 629 9.87 -32.49 8.09
CA ALA A 629 10.40 -31.55 7.11
C ALA A 629 9.25 -30.82 6.40
N SER A 630 9.18 -29.52 6.59
CA SER A 630 8.34 -28.64 5.77
C SER A 630 9.08 -28.28 4.48
N THR A 631 8.47 -28.50 3.33
CA THR A 631 9.01 -28.06 2.04
C THR A 631 7.88 -27.60 1.12
N ILE A 632 8.21 -27.02 -0.03
CA ILE A 632 7.24 -26.43 -0.95
C ILE A 632 7.19 -27.20 -2.27
N ALA A 633 6.00 -27.35 -2.86
CA ALA A 633 5.82 -28.00 -4.14
C ALA A 633 4.80 -27.29 -5.02
N ASN A 634 4.94 -27.44 -6.35
CA ASN A 634 3.87 -27.11 -7.29
C ASN A 634 2.80 -28.21 -7.21
N ILE A 635 1.67 -27.90 -6.59
CA ILE A 635 0.62 -28.88 -6.32
C ILE A 635 -0.35 -29.10 -7.48
N GLY A 636 -0.48 -28.16 -8.41
CA GLY A 636 -1.37 -28.28 -9.56
C GLY A 636 -2.11 -26.98 -9.88
N ASN A 637 -3.41 -27.08 -10.16
CA ASN A 637 -4.24 -25.93 -10.53
C ASN A 637 -5.14 -25.51 -9.36
N TYR A 638 -5.30 -24.20 -9.19
CA TYR A 638 -6.16 -23.60 -8.18
C TYR A 638 -7.03 -22.52 -8.82
N THR A 639 -8.34 -22.69 -8.75
CA THR A 639 -9.31 -21.70 -9.25
C THR A 639 -10.07 -21.11 -8.06
N ALA A 640 -10.08 -19.78 -7.96
CA ALA A 640 -10.85 -19.03 -6.97
C ALA A 640 -11.86 -18.12 -7.65
N TYR A 641 -13.05 -18.01 -7.08
CA TYR A 641 -14.11 -17.11 -7.54
C TYR A 641 -14.79 -16.49 -6.34
N GLY A 642 -15.10 -15.20 -6.42
CA GLY A 642 -15.63 -14.52 -5.25
C GLY A 642 -16.35 -13.23 -5.52
N LEU A 643 -17.01 -12.77 -4.46
CA LEU A 643 -17.67 -11.48 -4.34
C LEU A 643 -17.03 -10.73 -3.18
N GLU A 644 -16.44 -9.58 -3.47
CA GLU A 644 -16.06 -8.59 -2.47
C GLU A 644 -17.14 -7.50 -2.43
N LEU A 645 -17.64 -7.16 -1.26
CA LEU A 645 -18.68 -6.16 -1.06
C LEU A 645 -18.20 -5.13 -0.04
N GLY A 646 -17.97 -3.91 -0.50
CA GLY A 646 -17.76 -2.74 0.36
C GLY A 646 -19.06 -1.94 0.51
N ILE A 647 -19.44 -1.61 1.74
CA ILE A 647 -20.60 -0.79 2.07
C ILE A 647 -20.15 0.36 2.95
N VAL A 648 -20.40 1.58 2.49
CA VAL A 648 -20.23 2.81 3.28
C VAL A 648 -21.61 3.36 3.57
N HIS A 649 -21.96 3.45 4.85
CA HIS A 649 -23.23 4.01 5.28
C HIS A 649 -23.01 5.09 6.34
N LYS A 650 -23.65 6.24 6.15
CA LYS A 650 -23.64 7.36 7.11
C LYS A 650 -25.06 7.65 7.59
N PRO A 651 -25.63 6.83 8.50
CA PRO A 651 -27.00 7.04 8.98
C PRO A 651 -27.22 8.48 9.48
N THR A 652 -26.24 8.99 10.24
CA THR A 652 -26.22 10.34 10.82
C THR A 652 -24.86 11.00 10.59
N ASN A 653 -24.73 12.29 10.89
CA ASN A 653 -23.46 13.02 10.74
C ASN A 653 -22.42 12.67 11.83
N TRP A 654 -22.85 11.96 12.88
CA TRP A 654 -21.99 11.55 13.99
C TRP A 654 -21.66 10.06 13.96
N TRP A 655 -22.20 9.30 13.01
CA TRP A 655 -21.98 7.86 12.90
C TRP A 655 -21.63 7.44 11.48
N ASP A 656 -20.41 6.96 11.30
CA ASP A 656 -19.94 6.33 10.09
C ASP A 656 -19.91 4.80 10.28
N ILE A 657 -20.47 4.08 9.32
CA ILE A 657 -20.44 2.62 9.25
C ILE A 657 -19.69 2.22 7.98
N TYR A 658 -18.71 1.33 8.14
CA TYR A 658 -18.02 0.70 7.03
C TYR A 658 -18.04 -0.82 7.22
N LEU A 659 -18.74 -1.51 6.32
CA LEU A 659 -18.72 -2.97 6.24
C LEU A 659 -17.96 -3.36 4.98
N GLU A 660 -17.07 -4.32 5.12
CA GLU A 660 -16.46 -5.00 4.01
C GLU A 660 -16.48 -6.49 4.22
N THR A 661 -16.87 -7.20 3.19
CA THR A 661 -16.87 -8.65 3.24
C THR A 661 -16.42 -9.25 1.93
N THR A 662 -15.76 -10.40 2.00
CA THR A 662 -15.37 -11.20 0.85
C THR A 662 -15.90 -12.62 1.03
N PHE A 663 -16.66 -13.08 0.05
CA PHE A 663 -17.02 -14.47 -0.14
C PHE A 663 -16.15 -15.03 -1.26
N ASN A 664 -15.38 -16.09 -1.00
CA ASN A 664 -14.45 -16.66 -1.95
C ASN A 664 -14.59 -18.18 -1.98
N GLY A 665 -15.18 -18.72 -3.04
CA GLY A 665 -15.14 -20.14 -3.33
C GLY A 665 -13.80 -20.50 -3.99
N PHE A 666 -13.28 -21.68 -3.71
CA PHE A 666 -12.12 -22.20 -4.41
C PHE A 666 -12.28 -23.68 -4.77
N LYS A 667 -11.57 -24.08 -5.82
CA LYS A 667 -11.37 -25.45 -6.23
C LYS A 667 -9.90 -25.67 -6.55
N GLN A 668 -9.32 -26.70 -5.95
CA GLN A 668 -7.95 -27.11 -6.10
C GLN A 668 -7.91 -28.52 -6.66
N VAL A 669 -7.08 -28.75 -7.67
CA VAL A 669 -6.87 -30.06 -8.27
C VAL A 669 -5.38 -30.30 -8.43
N GLY A 670 -4.88 -31.37 -7.81
CA GLY A 670 -3.46 -31.55 -7.64
C GLY A 670 -3.03 -32.85 -6.99
N ASN A 671 -1.83 -33.32 -7.32
CA ASN A 671 -1.18 -34.45 -6.66
C ASN A 671 0.32 -34.16 -6.53
N VAL A 672 0.88 -34.39 -5.35
CA VAL A 672 2.32 -34.30 -5.10
C VAL A 672 2.74 -35.52 -4.32
N ARG A 673 3.74 -36.26 -4.85
CA ARG A 673 4.36 -37.41 -4.18
C ARG A 673 3.33 -38.44 -3.66
N GLY A 674 2.26 -38.66 -4.41
CA GLY A 674 1.19 -39.60 -4.06
C GLY A 674 0.11 -39.03 -3.13
N ALA A 675 0.31 -37.86 -2.52
CA ALA A 675 -0.72 -37.17 -1.74
C ALA A 675 -1.65 -36.36 -2.66
N SER A 676 -2.97 -36.53 -2.47
CA SER A 676 -3.99 -35.74 -3.16
C SER A 676 -4.13 -34.37 -2.49
N PHE A 677 -4.02 -33.31 -3.29
CA PHE A 677 -4.28 -31.93 -2.88
C PHE A 677 -5.63 -31.42 -3.41
N ASN A 678 -6.49 -32.32 -3.90
CA ASN A 678 -7.83 -31.97 -4.33
C ASN A 678 -8.64 -31.39 -3.17
N GLY A 679 -9.30 -30.27 -3.39
CA GLY A 679 -10.14 -29.65 -2.36
C GLY A 679 -11.07 -28.60 -2.95
N GLU A 680 -12.20 -28.41 -2.30
CA GLU A 680 -13.12 -27.32 -2.60
C GLU A 680 -13.63 -26.73 -1.28
N GLY A 681 -13.90 -25.43 -1.27
CA GLY A 681 -14.32 -24.77 -0.05
C GLY A 681 -14.81 -23.36 -0.28
N LEU A 682 -15.47 -22.83 0.75
CA LEU A 682 -15.92 -21.44 0.79
C LEU A 682 -15.24 -20.71 1.93
N LEU A 683 -14.60 -19.60 1.59
CA LEU A 683 -13.90 -18.70 2.47
C LEU A 683 -14.75 -17.46 2.67
N PHE A 684 -14.97 -17.10 3.93
CA PHE A 684 -15.64 -15.87 4.31
C PHE A 684 -14.70 -15.00 5.13
N TYR A 685 -14.58 -13.73 4.75
CA TYR A 685 -13.87 -12.72 5.52
C TYR A 685 -14.79 -11.51 5.67
N GLY A 686 -14.81 -10.92 6.85
CA GLY A 686 -15.62 -9.74 7.14
C GLY A 686 -14.92 -8.79 8.08
N ARG A 687 -14.98 -7.49 7.77
CA ARG A 687 -14.57 -6.40 8.65
C ARG A 687 -15.71 -5.42 8.78
N PHE A 688 -16.05 -5.10 10.03
CA PHE A 688 -17.13 -4.16 10.34
C PHE A 688 -16.63 -3.08 11.29
N ASN A 689 -16.50 -1.87 10.75
CA ASN A 689 -16.00 -0.69 11.43
C ASN A 689 -17.15 0.27 11.75
N HIS A 690 -17.17 0.76 12.99
CA HIS A 690 -17.98 1.89 13.39
C HIS A 690 -17.08 3.03 13.81
N THR A 691 -17.41 4.24 13.39
CA THR A 691 -16.80 5.46 13.92
C THR A 691 -17.89 6.39 14.40
N ILE A 692 -17.82 6.75 15.67
CA ILE A 692 -18.79 7.58 16.37
C ILE A 692 -18.09 8.86 16.83
N ASN A 693 -18.56 10.00 16.35
CA ASN A 693 -18.17 11.31 16.86
C ASN A 693 -18.97 11.59 18.15
N LEU A 694 -18.45 11.14 19.30
CA LEU A 694 -19.08 11.34 20.61
C LEU A 694 -19.27 12.83 20.94
N PHE A 695 -18.25 13.63 20.64
CA PHE A 695 -18.25 15.09 20.76
C PHE A 695 -17.52 15.70 19.56
N LYS A 696 -17.56 17.03 19.39
CA LYS A 696 -16.84 17.72 18.29
C LYS A 696 -15.34 17.37 18.24
N SER A 697 -14.72 17.10 19.40
CA SER A 697 -13.30 16.75 19.54
C SER A 697 -13.03 15.26 19.74
N MET A 698 -14.04 14.46 20.13
CA MET A 698 -13.85 13.06 20.55
C MET A 698 -14.47 12.08 19.57
N LYS A 699 -13.70 11.06 19.21
CA LYS A 699 -14.12 9.98 18.32
C LYS A 699 -13.84 8.63 18.94
N LEU A 700 -14.84 7.76 18.90
CA LEU A 700 -14.75 6.35 19.24
C LEU A 700 -14.79 5.54 17.95
N GLN A 701 -13.87 4.59 17.80
CA GLN A 701 -13.86 3.61 16.73
C GLN A 701 -13.83 2.22 17.34
N TRP A 702 -14.68 1.33 16.87
CA TRP A 702 -14.51 -0.10 17.11
C TRP A 702 -14.58 -0.86 15.80
N GLN A 703 -13.80 -1.93 15.74
CA GLN A 703 -13.63 -2.75 14.56
C GLN A 703 -13.81 -4.21 14.96
N ASN A 704 -14.70 -4.89 14.25
CA ASN A 704 -14.93 -6.31 14.36
C ASN A 704 -14.30 -6.99 13.14
N ASN A 705 -13.45 -7.98 13.37
CA ASN A 705 -12.83 -8.77 12.33
C ASN A 705 -13.28 -10.22 12.46
N TYR A 706 -13.71 -10.81 11.36
CA TYR A 706 -14.04 -12.23 11.28
C TYR A 706 -13.35 -12.86 10.09
N ARG A 707 -12.72 -14.02 10.33
CA ARG A 707 -12.16 -14.89 9.30
C ARG A 707 -12.78 -16.27 9.48
N GLY A 708 -13.47 -16.75 8.46
CA GLY A 708 -14.08 -18.08 8.45
C GLY A 708 -13.02 -19.20 8.45
N PRO A 709 -13.45 -20.42 8.79
CA PRO A 709 -12.60 -21.61 8.71
C PRO A 709 -12.18 -21.89 7.26
N ILE A 710 -11.09 -22.62 7.08
CA ILE A 710 -10.67 -23.17 5.79
C ILE A 710 -10.21 -24.60 6.01
N GLU A 711 -10.51 -25.46 5.04
CA GLU A 711 -10.04 -26.84 4.98
C GLU A 711 -9.40 -27.03 3.60
N THR A 712 -8.15 -27.47 3.58
CA THR A 712 -7.37 -27.79 2.38
C THR A 712 -6.83 -29.21 2.50
N GLY A 713 -6.04 -29.69 1.53
CA GLY A 713 -5.61 -31.09 1.44
C GLY A 713 -4.99 -31.66 2.74
N GLN A 714 -4.01 -30.96 3.34
CA GLN A 714 -3.33 -31.44 4.57
C GLN A 714 -3.73 -30.67 5.84
N TYR A 715 -4.49 -29.57 5.78
CA TYR A 715 -4.79 -28.81 7.00
C TYR A 715 -6.19 -28.21 7.07
N ARG A 716 -6.67 -28.07 8.30
CA ARG A 716 -7.89 -27.35 8.67
C ARG A 716 -7.54 -26.21 9.62
N ARG A 717 -7.93 -24.98 9.28
CA ARG A 717 -7.79 -23.81 10.15
C ARG A 717 -9.17 -23.40 10.68
N LYS A 718 -9.30 -23.25 12.01
CA LYS A 718 -10.53 -22.77 12.65
C LYS A 718 -10.79 -21.28 12.32
N GLY A 719 -12.06 -20.88 12.38
CA GLY A 719 -12.43 -19.47 12.23
C GLY A 719 -11.92 -18.62 13.41
N ILE A 720 -11.66 -17.35 13.15
CA ILE A 720 -11.15 -16.40 14.16
C ILE A 720 -12.04 -15.16 14.13
N TYR A 721 -12.46 -14.73 15.32
CA TYR A 721 -13.11 -13.46 15.56
C TYR A 721 -12.25 -12.66 16.53
N TYR A 722 -12.04 -11.37 16.28
CA TYR A 722 -11.40 -10.48 17.24
C TYR A 722 -11.89 -9.05 17.07
N MET A 723 -11.75 -8.25 18.13
CA MET A 723 -12.25 -6.89 18.19
C MET A 723 -11.12 -5.92 18.61
N ASN A 724 -11.08 -4.76 17.95
CA ASN A 724 -10.19 -3.65 18.27
C ASN A 724 -11.00 -2.41 18.65
N LEU A 725 -10.49 -1.62 19.60
CA LEU A 725 -11.08 -0.37 20.06
C LEU A 725 -10.09 0.79 19.94
N GLY A 726 -10.59 1.97 19.61
CA GLY A 726 -9.81 3.21 19.53
C GLY A 726 -10.63 4.40 20.01
N LEU A 727 -10.04 5.24 20.84
CA LEU A 727 -10.62 6.49 21.32
C LEU A 727 -9.63 7.62 21.05
N SER A 728 -10.05 8.66 20.33
CA SER A 728 -9.21 9.83 20.08
C SER A 728 -9.89 11.11 20.55
N ASN A 729 -9.13 12.03 21.12
CA ASN A 729 -9.58 13.38 21.48
C ASN A 729 -8.62 14.43 20.90
N SER A 730 -9.14 15.32 20.05
CA SER A 730 -8.39 16.44 19.48
C SER A 730 -8.52 17.68 20.34
N LEU A 731 -7.39 18.27 20.71
CA LEU A 731 -7.30 19.40 21.65
C LEU A 731 -6.69 20.62 20.95
N PHE A 732 -7.05 21.82 21.41
CA PHE A 732 -6.48 23.10 20.99
C PHE A 732 -6.50 23.35 19.47
N ASN A 733 -7.68 23.21 18.85
CA ASN A 733 -7.89 23.34 17.40
C ASN A 733 -7.05 22.33 16.60
N ASP A 734 -7.17 21.05 16.97
CA ASP A 734 -6.51 19.89 16.34
C ASP A 734 -4.97 19.95 16.34
N ARG A 735 -4.37 20.84 17.13
CA ARG A 735 -2.91 20.92 17.31
C ARG A 735 -2.37 19.73 18.10
N TYR A 736 -3.15 19.23 19.05
CA TYR A 736 -2.84 18.03 19.79
C TYR A 736 -3.90 16.98 19.56
N THR A 737 -3.52 15.71 19.47
CA THR A 737 -4.48 14.59 19.48
C THR A 737 -3.96 13.50 20.39
N LEU A 738 -4.76 13.21 21.42
CA LEU A 738 -4.56 12.10 22.34
C LEU A 738 -5.34 10.89 21.81
N THR A 739 -4.69 9.74 21.65
CA THR A 739 -5.36 8.51 21.19
C THR A 739 -5.03 7.35 22.11
N VAL A 740 -6.06 6.59 22.49
CA VAL A 740 -5.96 5.31 23.18
C VAL A 740 -6.42 4.23 22.20
N ASN A 741 -5.62 3.18 22.01
CA ASN A 741 -6.00 2.02 21.21
C ASN A 741 -5.88 0.74 22.06
N TYR A 742 -6.85 -0.17 21.93
CA TYR A 742 -6.83 -1.49 22.56
C TYR A 742 -7.07 -2.55 21.49
N SER A 743 -6.03 -3.30 21.18
CA SER A 743 -6.03 -4.37 20.18
C SER A 743 -6.34 -5.73 20.79
N ASP A 744 -7.11 -6.54 20.07
CA ASP A 744 -7.57 -7.86 20.49
C ASP A 744 -8.22 -7.87 21.89
N VAL A 745 -9.23 -7.02 22.09
CA VAL A 745 -9.90 -6.80 23.39
C VAL A 745 -10.43 -8.08 24.02
N LEU A 746 -10.75 -9.08 23.19
CA LEU A 746 -11.32 -10.36 23.60
C LEU A 746 -10.25 -11.44 23.83
N ASN A 747 -8.97 -11.15 23.58
CA ASN A 747 -7.87 -12.11 23.62
C ASN A 747 -8.13 -13.36 22.75
N SER A 748 -8.73 -13.14 21.58
CA SER A 748 -9.27 -14.19 20.72
C SER A 748 -8.58 -14.29 19.37
N ASN A 749 -7.61 -13.40 19.08
CA ASN A 749 -6.80 -13.46 17.86
C ASN A 749 -5.74 -14.58 17.94
N LYS A 750 -6.22 -15.83 18.02
CA LYS A 750 -5.42 -17.05 18.10
C LYS A 750 -5.66 -17.89 16.84
N ARG A 751 -4.60 -18.24 16.13
CA ARG A 751 -4.67 -19.09 14.94
C ARG A 751 -4.58 -20.55 15.35
N ILE A 752 -5.64 -21.31 15.09
CA ILE A 752 -5.67 -22.76 15.36
C ILE A 752 -5.67 -23.51 14.03
N VAL A 753 -4.66 -24.37 13.81
CA VAL A 753 -4.46 -25.16 12.59
C VAL A 753 -4.25 -26.62 12.97
N THR A 754 -5.10 -27.50 12.45
CA THR A 754 -4.93 -28.95 12.52
C THR A 754 -4.32 -29.44 11.20
N THR A 755 -3.22 -30.17 11.24
CA THR A 755 -2.54 -30.76 10.09
C THR A 755 -2.71 -32.28 10.13
N TYR A 756 -3.08 -32.88 9.02
CA TYR A 756 -3.23 -34.32 8.83
C TYR A 756 -2.10 -34.81 7.94
N GLY A 757 -1.29 -35.71 8.45
CA GLY A 757 -0.22 -36.36 7.69
C GLY A 757 -0.36 -37.88 7.69
N ASN A 758 0.57 -38.55 7.02
CA ASN A 758 0.61 -40.01 7.06
C ASN A 758 1.02 -40.48 8.46
N GLY A 759 0.04 -40.99 9.21
CA GLY A 759 0.24 -41.49 10.57
C GLY A 759 0.56 -40.43 11.61
N PHE A 760 0.09 -39.20 11.45
CA PHE A 760 0.08 -38.21 12.53
C PHE A 760 -1.03 -37.17 12.38
N ILE A 761 -1.45 -36.59 13.49
CA ILE A 761 -2.31 -35.40 13.56
C ILE A 761 -1.62 -34.36 14.42
N ARG A 762 -1.53 -33.11 13.94
CA ARG A 762 -0.89 -32.02 14.68
C ARG A 762 -1.82 -30.81 14.79
N GLU A 763 -2.20 -30.41 16.00
CA GLU A 763 -2.91 -29.14 16.25
C GLU A 763 -1.93 -28.07 16.75
N LEU A 764 -1.82 -26.95 16.02
CA LEU A 764 -1.05 -25.76 16.39
C LEU A 764 -2.01 -24.63 16.77
N THR A 765 -1.91 -24.13 17.99
CA THR A 765 -2.48 -22.84 18.42
C THR A 765 -1.37 -21.79 18.50
N LEU A 766 -1.47 -20.73 17.71
CA LEU A 766 -0.48 -19.66 17.65
C LEU A 766 -1.10 -18.29 17.95
N GLN A 767 -0.56 -17.59 18.94
CA GLN A 767 -0.88 -16.21 19.29
C GLN A 767 0.38 -15.35 19.21
N ASN A 768 0.55 -14.62 18.11
CA ASN A 768 1.81 -13.88 17.88
C ASN A 768 1.96 -12.61 18.71
N ARG A 769 0.86 -12.00 19.13
CA ARG A 769 0.83 -10.83 20.01
C ARG A 769 -0.38 -10.97 20.94
N VAL A 770 -0.13 -10.89 22.24
CA VAL A 770 -1.19 -10.78 23.26
C VAL A 770 -1.86 -9.40 23.22
N PRO A 771 -3.03 -9.20 23.87
CA PRO A 771 -3.76 -7.94 23.83
C PRO A 771 -2.91 -6.71 24.22
N GLN A 772 -2.96 -5.73 23.32
CA GLN A 772 -2.23 -4.46 23.26
C GLN A 772 -2.97 -3.19 23.64
N LEU A 773 -2.69 -2.53 24.78
CA LEU A 773 -3.17 -1.15 25.03
C LEU A 773 -2.06 -0.13 24.73
N ASN A 774 -2.25 0.79 23.78
CA ASN A 774 -1.32 1.91 23.56
C ASN A 774 -2.00 3.27 23.75
N LEU A 775 -1.20 4.22 24.22
CA LEU A 775 -1.50 5.63 24.36
C LEU A 775 -0.56 6.43 23.46
N SER A 776 -1.08 7.35 22.67
CA SER A 776 -0.28 8.25 21.85
C SER A 776 -0.71 9.70 22.00
N LEU A 777 0.28 10.60 21.99
CA LEU A 777 0.09 12.04 21.90
C LEU A 777 0.78 12.52 20.64
N SER A 778 0.00 13.10 19.73
CA SER A 778 0.52 13.74 18.53
C SER A 778 0.37 15.25 18.60
N TYR A 779 1.39 15.96 18.14
CA TYR A 779 1.44 17.41 18.01
C TYR A 779 1.66 17.79 16.54
N ARG A 780 0.91 18.76 16.03
CA ARG A 780 1.02 19.28 14.65
C ARG A 780 1.59 20.70 14.68
N PHE A 781 2.69 20.92 13.96
CA PHE A 781 3.45 22.18 14.01
C PHE A 781 2.70 23.37 13.37
N ASP A 782 1.84 23.13 12.38
CA ASP A 782 0.97 24.16 11.80
C ASP A 782 -0.40 23.59 11.38
N SER A 783 -1.43 23.83 12.18
CA SER A 783 -2.81 23.40 11.88
C SER A 783 -3.63 24.45 11.12
N LYS A 784 -3.04 25.60 10.72
CA LYS A 784 -3.79 26.72 10.17
C LYS A 784 -3.97 26.74 8.65
N SER A 785 -3.48 25.75 7.90
CA SER A 785 -3.86 25.63 6.48
C SER A 785 -5.07 24.72 6.32
N LYS A 786 -6.27 25.31 6.26
CA LYS A 786 -7.38 24.71 5.49
C LYS A 786 -6.91 24.63 4.04
N VAL A 787 -6.20 23.57 3.70
CA VAL A 787 -5.86 23.26 2.31
C VAL A 787 -7.13 22.74 1.66
N LYS A 788 -7.77 23.56 0.81
CA LYS A 788 -8.62 23.02 -0.27
C LYS A 788 -7.77 21.99 -1.00
N GLU A 789 -8.26 20.75 -1.13
CA GLU A 789 -7.59 19.66 -1.87
C GLU A 789 -7.06 20.24 -3.20
N GLY A 790 -5.77 20.55 -3.24
CA GLY A 790 -5.08 20.95 -4.44
C GLY A 790 -4.82 19.68 -5.23
N LEU A 791 -5.26 19.68 -6.49
CA LEU A 791 -4.92 18.68 -7.48
C LEU A 791 -3.42 18.36 -7.40
N GLN A 792 -3.08 17.06 -7.46
CA GLN A 792 -1.71 16.65 -7.74
C GLN A 792 -1.21 17.45 -8.95
N TYR A 793 0.04 17.92 -8.87
CA TYR A 793 0.73 18.68 -9.92
C TYR A 793 1.03 17.84 -11.19
N ASP A 794 0.16 16.90 -11.55
CA ASP A 794 0.17 16.17 -12.83
C ASP A 794 -0.92 16.68 -13.80
N ASP A 795 -1.93 17.43 -13.34
CA ASP A 795 -3.03 17.93 -14.19
C ASP A 795 -3.08 19.47 -14.20
N VAL A 796 -2.03 20.13 -14.70
CA VAL A 796 -2.17 21.55 -15.09
C VAL A 796 -2.89 21.59 -16.44
N LYS A 797 -4.23 21.62 -16.39
CA LYS A 797 -5.06 22.13 -17.48
C LYS A 797 -4.70 23.60 -17.70
N ILE A 798 -4.01 23.88 -18.80
CA ILE A 798 -3.98 25.23 -19.36
C ILE A 798 -5.23 25.33 -20.24
N ILE A 799 -6.21 26.09 -19.76
CA ILE A 799 -7.33 26.55 -20.58
C ILE A 799 -6.78 27.65 -21.49
N ASN A 800 -6.87 27.45 -22.80
CA ASN A 800 -6.94 28.52 -23.78
C ASN A 800 -8.37 28.56 -24.31
#